data_AF-A0A7C6WRH3-F1
#
_entry.id   AF-A0A7C6WRH3-F1
#
_cell.length_a   1.000
_cell.length_b   1.000
_cell.length_c   1.000
_cell.angle_alpha   90.00
_cell.angle_beta   90.00
_cell.angle_gamma   90.00
#
_symmetry.space_group_name_H-M   'P 1'
#
loop_
_entity.id
_entity.type
_entity.pdbx_description
1 polymer ?
#
loop_
_entity_poly.entity_id
_entity_poly.type
_entity_poly.pdbx_seq_one_letter_code
_entity_poly.pdbx_strand_id
1 'polypeptide(L)'
;MDEAYIAFYTFCVSVLMYYFLHIYYKKSKEDANNIIKLPGIFAFALPICILIIFLTSLIPVSSKPIEWKWMDSKLQKAYNNFTFKFGNKGKLDNIQEIGVFSLASIGFGDSNSLGGNIKLDDTKVLEVESEKRIYLRGRSKNYYDNNNWTLVYETTMEDNSQKTNNNTKKKYYTSPKSLYGEKLVALLDMAYPNSSSQHSEFFDDFLSVLNINVTYHNINTPTIFTPLNPYVFDFHDTNIKNDGIHIDTEDTLIYLNPLEKDFSYSLEYLFFDTNSNVFENTLRQSYPDFYATKLKKILKEMSDYIINHTSDYFEKNNVLDINETLPDAFPQSSNFTTPQYHDHLEAYKSSNDVLLKYVDTSHMSDLELLIASSFTKLNESDLSNQDIRYYVSSNSSLEYISEFTNLIHQYLFSEFSRYNFDFLFFTKYVLSVNNALQDLMYEYYTYRLALVYTDFVYNNYTFVPGSLPDRVQELAYEITKNEENNFDKVKSLETHLAQNYYYTLSPGDVPEGRDFVDYFLFDSKEGYCTYFATSMAILTRCIGIPSRYVEGYRLPYLPTEGNLYEVRNSDAHAWVEVFFEGVGWVVFEPTAIYNYTFYNPGSTPPPYLLQQTQQGYRPSNYQPGNSSGTNRKPTMPNEETPQPLNIRLILTILLVVAIFPLIISLNLLIRKIKLKRIYKLNARECVIKLFEKYLKHLKILKKPVLDGETPFEYAKRIDAYGCFHPYSFSEITTLFVKARYSQQEITEEEKEIVYNFYKHVLDATRKKLKFIYFFTTF
;
A
#
# COMPACT_ATOMS: atom_id res chain seq x y z
N MET A 1 19.48 34.71 19.28
CA MET A 1 19.26 34.03 17.98
C MET A 1 20.13 34.64 16.86
N ASP A 2 20.67 35.86 16.99
CA ASP A 2 21.35 36.54 15.86
C ASP A 2 22.83 36.19 15.62
N GLU A 3 23.57 35.64 16.59
CA GLU A 3 25.03 35.46 16.45
C GLU A 3 25.45 34.28 15.56
N ALA A 4 24.64 33.21 15.51
CA ALA A 4 24.91 32.03 14.68
C ALA A 4 24.83 32.34 13.17
N TYR A 5 24.01 33.33 12.79
CA TYR A 5 23.83 33.77 11.41
C TYR A 5 25.03 34.55 10.90
N ILE A 6 25.57 35.45 11.73
CA ILE A 6 26.79 36.18 11.40
C ILE A 6 27.91 35.17 11.17
N ALA A 7 28.01 34.14 12.01
CA ALA A 7 29.01 33.08 11.83
C ALA A 7 28.82 32.30 10.51
N PHE A 8 27.59 31.89 10.16
CA PHE A 8 27.31 31.16 8.92
C PHE A 8 27.54 32.02 7.65
N TYR A 9 27.07 33.27 7.65
CA TYR A 9 27.29 34.18 6.52
C TYR A 9 28.77 34.54 6.36
N THR A 10 29.45 34.79 7.47
CA THR A 10 30.90 35.05 7.46
C THR A 10 31.63 33.82 6.94
N PHE A 11 31.20 32.61 7.30
CA PHE A 11 31.76 31.36 6.77
C PHE A 11 31.57 31.23 5.25
N CYS A 12 30.34 31.37 4.73
CA CYS A 12 30.08 31.27 3.29
C CYS A 12 30.84 32.33 2.48
N VAL A 13 30.87 33.58 2.94
CA VAL A 13 31.62 34.66 2.29
C VAL A 13 33.13 34.39 2.33
N SER A 14 33.65 33.87 3.43
CA SER A 14 35.07 33.53 3.59
C SER A 14 35.49 32.40 2.65
N VAL A 15 34.68 31.34 2.53
CA VAL A 15 34.95 30.22 1.60
C VAL A 15 34.95 30.70 0.15
N LEU A 16 33.98 31.53 -0.23
CA LEU A 16 33.92 32.09 -1.59
C LEU A 16 35.10 33.01 -1.87
N MET A 17 35.43 33.93 -0.96
CA MET A 17 36.61 34.77 -1.09
C MET A 17 37.89 33.95 -1.24
N TYR A 18 38.06 32.92 -0.41
CA TYR A 18 39.21 32.01 -0.50
C TYR A 18 39.26 31.31 -1.86
N TYR A 19 38.13 30.80 -2.35
CA TYR A 19 38.06 30.14 -3.66
C TYR A 19 38.41 31.09 -4.81
N PHE A 20 37.95 32.34 -4.78
CA PHE A 20 38.33 33.34 -5.78
C PHE A 20 39.81 33.72 -5.72
N LEU A 21 40.37 33.84 -4.51
CA LEU A 21 41.80 34.04 -4.29
C LEU A 21 42.62 32.85 -4.81
N HIS A 22 42.15 31.63 -4.60
CA HIS A 22 42.77 30.41 -5.12
C HIS A 22 42.78 30.39 -6.66
N ILE A 23 41.65 30.72 -7.30
CA ILE A 23 41.56 30.84 -8.77
C ILE A 23 42.51 31.93 -9.29
N TYR A 24 42.58 33.08 -8.61
CA TYR A 24 43.51 34.15 -8.97
C TYR A 24 44.96 33.67 -8.93
N TYR A 25 45.37 33.04 -7.83
CA TYR A 25 46.74 32.57 -7.64
C TYR A 25 47.13 31.47 -8.64
N LYS A 26 46.18 30.58 -8.95
CA LYS A 26 46.36 29.54 -9.97
C LYS A 26 46.57 30.16 -11.36
N LYS A 27 45.73 31.12 -11.76
CA LYS A 27 45.85 31.81 -13.05
C LYS A 27 47.06 32.75 -13.14
N SER A 28 47.47 33.40 -12.04
CA SER A 28 48.64 34.29 -12.07
C SER A 28 49.95 33.53 -12.25
N LYS A 29 50.01 32.25 -11.86
CA LYS A 29 51.17 31.37 -12.11
C LYS A 29 51.25 30.86 -13.56
N GLU A 30 50.12 30.72 -14.24
CA GLU A 30 50.06 30.18 -15.61
C GLU A 30 50.35 31.23 -16.70
N ASP A 31 50.25 32.53 -16.41
CA ASP A 31 50.30 33.58 -17.46
C ASP A 31 50.97 34.88 -16.97
N ALA A 32 52.31 34.91 -16.89
CA ALA A 32 53.09 36.01 -16.31
C ALA A 32 52.92 37.39 -17.01
N ASN A 33 52.47 37.40 -18.27
CA ASN A 33 52.31 38.62 -19.07
C ASN A 33 50.90 39.21 -19.05
N ASN A 34 49.94 38.55 -18.40
CA ASN A 34 48.54 38.96 -18.39
C ASN A 34 47.99 38.95 -16.96
N ILE A 35 48.63 39.73 -16.08
CA ILE A 35 48.18 39.93 -14.71
C ILE A 35 46.78 40.54 -14.78
N ILE A 36 45.75 39.70 -14.59
CA ILE A 36 44.40 40.16 -14.33
C ILE A 36 44.51 41.01 -13.07
N LYS A 37 44.43 42.35 -13.21
CA LYS A 37 44.52 43.25 -12.06
C LYS A 37 43.44 42.85 -11.05
N LEU A 38 43.79 42.76 -9.78
CA LEU A 38 42.92 42.39 -8.65
C LEU A 38 41.46 42.94 -8.75
N PRO A 39 41.22 44.20 -9.17
CA PRO A 39 39.87 44.75 -9.31
C PRO A 39 38.97 44.00 -10.31
N GLY A 40 39.54 43.34 -11.31
CA GLY A 40 38.81 42.62 -12.35
C GLY A 40 38.13 41.35 -11.84
N ILE A 41 38.71 40.65 -10.86
CA ILE A 41 38.10 39.44 -10.28
C ILE A 41 37.01 39.81 -9.28
N PHE A 42 37.26 40.85 -8.47
CA PHE A 42 36.23 41.38 -7.55
C PHE A 42 34.99 41.87 -8.29
N ALA A 43 35.14 42.44 -9.50
CA ALA A 43 34.01 42.84 -10.33
C ALA A 43 33.07 41.67 -10.73
N PHE A 44 33.58 40.44 -10.80
CA PHE A 44 32.76 39.24 -11.08
C PHE A 44 32.31 38.49 -9.82
N ALA A 45 33.13 38.50 -8.76
CA ALA A 45 32.84 37.80 -7.51
C ALA A 45 31.78 38.53 -6.65
N LEU A 46 31.83 39.87 -6.61
CA LEU A 46 30.97 40.68 -5.74
C LEU A 46 29.47 40.51 -6.07
N PRO A 47 29.02 40.51 -7.35
CA PRO A 47 27.61 40.29 -7.68
C PRO A 47 27.11 38.89 -7.27
N ILE A 48 27.95 37.87 -7.37
CA ILE A 48 27.61 36.49 -6.98
C ILE A 48 27.48 36.38 -5.47
N CYS A 49 28.37 37.01 -4.71
CA CYS A 49 28.30 37.03 -3.25
C CYS A 49 27.04 37.77 -2.77
N ILE A 50 26.72 38.92 -3.39
CA ILE A 50 25.50 39.69 -3.08
C ILE A 50 24.24 38.86 -3.40
N LEU A 51 24.22 38.14 -4.53
CA LEU A 51 23.10 37.29 -4.92
C LEU A 51 22.86 36.14 -3.92
N ILE A 52 23.92 35.51 -3.42
CA ILE A 52 23.81 34.41 -2.44
C ILE A 52 23.31 34.94 -1.09
N ILE A 53 23.82 36.07 -0.62
CA ILE A 53 23.35 36.74 0.61
C ILE A 53 21.86 37.12 0.47
N PHE A 54 21.47 37.64 -0.70
CA PHE A 54 20.09 38.00 -0.98
C PHE A 54 19.17 36.77 -1.02
N LEU A 55 19.54 35.70 -1.74
CA LEU A 55 18.76 34.45 -1.81
C LEU A 55 18.59 33.77 -0.46
N THR A 56 19.63 33.79 0.37
CA THR A 56 19.57 33.20 1.72
C THR A 56 18.77 34.06 2.70
N SER A 57 18.74 35.39 2.52
CA SER A 57 17.89 36.30 3.31
C SER A 57 16.39 36.18 2.99
N LEU A 58 16.03 35.54 1.88
CA LEU A 58 14.65 35.29 1.47
C LEU A 58 14.05 34.01 2.08
N ILE A 59 14.87 33.19 2.76
CA ILE A 59 14.42 31.97 3.42
C ILE A 59 13.85 32.35 4.79
N PRO A 60 12.54 32.13 5.04
CA PRO A 60 11.93 32.48 6.32
C PRO A 60 12.53 31.60 7.43
N VAL A 61 12.98 32.24 8.51
CA VAL A 61 13.57 31.58 9.66
C VAL A 61 12.46 30.87 10.44
N SER A 62 12.54 29.54 10.51
CA SER A 62 11.67 28.69 11.32
C SER A 62 12.56 27.72 12.09
N SER A 63 12.21 27.43 13.34
CA SER A 63 12.83 26.34 14.12
C SER A 63 12.37 24.95 13.66
N LYS A 64 11.43 24.90 12.71
CA LYS A 64 10.95 23.68 12.04
C LYS A 64 11.49 23.61 10.60
N PRO A 65 11.66 22.40 10.03
CA PRO A 65 11.97 22.23 8.61
C PRO A 65 11.04 23.07 7.73
N ILE A 66 11.55 23.61 6.63
CA ILE A 66 10.72 24.35 5.67
C ILE A 66 9.87 23.33 4.92
N GLU A 67 8.62 23.17 5.35
CA GLU A 67 7.62 22.36 4.66
C GLU A 67 6.83 23.25 3.68
N TRP A 68 6.90 22.92 2.40
CA TRP A 68 6.10 23.55 1.38
C TRP A 68 5.08 22.55 0.87
N LYS A 69 4.04 22.29 1.67
CA LYS A 69 3.03 21.24 1.42
C LYS A 69 2.49 21.17 -0.02
N TRP A 70 2.34 22.31 -0.70
CA TRP A 70 1.92 22.36 -2.11
C TRP A 70 3.01 21.92 -3.10
N MET A 71 4.27 22.16 -2.78
CA MET A 71 5.44 21.73 -3.57
C MET A 71 5.79 20.30 -3.24
N ASP A 72 5.68 19.88 -1.98
CA ASP A 72 5.86 18.50 -1.54
C ASP A 72 4.87 17.59 -2.28
N SER A 73 3.57 17.95 -2.29
CA SER A 73 2.57 17.21 -3.06
C SER A 73 2.82 17.21 -4.57
N LYS A 74 3.35 18.29 -5.15
CA LYS A 74 3.71 18.32 -6.58
C LYS A 74 4.97 17.52 -6.92
N LEU A 75 5.97 17.55 -6.05
CA LEU A 75 7.21 16.78 -6.18
C LEU A 75 6.95 15.30 -5.98
N GLN A 76 6.11 14.92 -5.02
CA GLN A 76 5.70 13.55 -4.78
C GLN A 76 4.89 13.01 -5.96
N LYS A 77 3.94 13.79 -6.52
CA LYS A 77 3.26 13.44 -7.78
C LYS A 77 4.22 13.29 -8.97
N ALA A 78 5.22 14.17 -9.09
CA ALA A 78 6.22 14.09 -10.17
C ALA A 78 7.17 12.90 -10.00
N TYR A 79 7.60 12.61 -8.77
CA TYR A 79 8.43 11.46 -8.42
C TYR A 79 7.68 10.15 -8.69
N ASN A 80 6.44 10.03 -8.22
CA ASN A 80 5.60 8.85 -8.42
C ASN A 80 5.32 8.60 -9.91
N ASN A 81 5.05 9.65 -10.69
CA ASN A 81 4.90 9.52 -12.14
C ASN A 81 6.20 9.12 -12.86
N PHE A 82 7.36 9.53 -12.34
CA PHE A 82 8.67 9.22 -12.91
C PHE A 82 9.10 7.78 -12.58
N THR A 83 8.89 7.32 -11.35
CA THR A 83 9.18 5.93 -10.93
C THR A 83 8.22 4.94 -11.60
N PHE A 84 6.93 5.28 -11.71
CA PHE A 84 5.91 4.49 -12.40
C PHE A 84 6.23 4.21 -13.87
N LYS A 85 6.84 5.18 -14.57
CA LYS A 85 7.10 5.10 -16.01
C LYS A 85 8.40 4.35 -16.36
N PHE A 86 9.32 4.16 -15.40
CA PHE A 86 10.66 3.64 -15.69
C PHE A 86 11.17 2.53 -14.73
N GLY A 87 10.46 2.18 -13.66
CA GLY A 87 10.87 1.15 -12.70
C GLY A 87 10.23 -0.23 -12.95
N ASN A 88 10.96 -1.17 -13.54
CA ASN A 88 10.45 -2.51 -13.90
C ASN A 88 10.82 -3.64 -12.92
N LYS A 89 11.19 -3.34 -11.66
CA LYS A 89 11.69 -4.39 -10.72
C LYS A 89 11.31 -4.24 -9.23
N GLY A 90 10.41 -3.33 -8.86
CA GLY A 90 10.01 -3.10 -7.45
C GLY A 90 8.51 -2.80 -7.32
N LYS A 91 7.65 -3.66 -7.88
CA LYS A 91 6.22 -3.38 -8.06
C LYS A 91 5.34 -3.75 -6.85
N LEU A 92 5.83 -4.51 -5.87
CA LEU A 92 5.08 -4.91 -4.66
C LEU A 92 5.47 -4.11 -3.42
N ASP A 93 6.77 -3.91 -3.15
CA ASP A 93 7.23 -3.18 -1.95
C ASP A 93 6.81 -1.70 -1.94
N ASN A 94 6.51 -1.13 -3.12
CA ASN A 94 6.05 0.25 -3.24
C ASN A 94 4.56 0.44 -2.95
N ILE A 95 3.74 -0.63 -2.85
CA ILE A 95 2.27 -0.51 -2.68
C ILE A 95 1.89 0.26 -1.41
N GLN A 96 2.72 0.20 -0.37
CA GLN A 96 2.52 0.95 0.88
C GLN A 96 2.59 2.49 0.70
N GLU A 97 3.26 2.99 -0.35
CA GLU A 97 3.33 4.42 -0.73
C GLU A 97 2.41 4.79 -1.91
N ILE A 98 1.82 3.81 -2.63
CA ILE A 98 0.93 4.06 -3.76
C ILE A 98 -0.44 4.49 -3.23
N GLY A 99 -0.64 5.78 -2.91
CA GLY A 99 -1.94 6.48 -2.96
C GLY A 99 -3.23 5.76 -2.54
N VAL A 100 -3.16 4.71 -1.71
CA VAL A 100 -4.30 3.88 -1.30
C VAL A 100 -5.24 4.79 -0.53
N PHE A 101 -6.54 4.62 -0.76
CA PHE A 101 -7.54 5.42 -0.08
C PHE A 101 -7.30 5.43 1.44
N SER A 102 -7.37 6.63 2.01
CA SER A 102 -7.38 6.84 3.45
C SER A 102 -8.19 8.09 3.77
N LEU A 103 -8.83 8.14 4.93
CA LEU A 103 -9.59 9.32 5.33
C LEU A 103 -8.69 10.57 5.43
N ALA A 104 -7.43 10.40 5.85
CA ALA A 104 -6.44 11.48 5.87
C ALA A 104 -6.23 12.14 4.49
N SER A 105 -6.32 11.37 3.39
CA SER A 105 -6.15 11.90 2.03
C SER A 105 -7.26 12.87 1.58
N ILE A 106 -8.41 12.85 2.26
CA ILE A 106 -9.59 13.69 1.95
C ILE A 106 -9.95 14.65 3.09
N GLY A 107 -9.03 14.88 4.04
CA GLY A 107 -9.16 15.93 5.05
C GLY A 107 -9.63 15.48 6.44
N PHE A 108 -9.60 14.18 6.74
CA PHE A 108 -9.84 13.67 8.09
C PHE A 108 -8.51 13.47 8.84
N GLY A 109 -8.19 14.41 9.73
CA GLY A 109 -6.94 14.39 10.49
C GLY A 109 -5.69 14.53 9.62
N ASP A 110 -4.52 14.27 10.21
CA ASP A 110 -3.22 14.29 9.52
C ASP A 110 -2.78 12.87 9.15
N SER A 111 -1.95 12.71 8.10
CA SER A 111 -1.47 11.39 7.66
C SER A 111 -0.62 10.65 8.70
N ASN A 112 -0.11 11.38 9.69
CA ASN A 112 0.85 10.88 10.67
C ASN A 112 0.26 10.78 12.08
N SER A 113 -0.96 11.26 12.32
CA SER A 113 -1.61 11.25 13.63
C SER A 113 -3.12 11.40 13.53
N LEU A 114 -3.83 10.63 14.33
CA LEU A 114 -5.28 10.72 14.51
C LEU A 114 -5.65 12.00 15.25
N GLY A 115 -6.87 12.47 14.98
CA GLY A 115 -7.48 13.61 15.63
C GLY A 115 -7.35 14.92 14.86
N GLY A 116 -7.67 16.02 15.56
CA GLY A 116 -7.74 17.35 14.97
C GLY A 116 -9.11 17.66 14.36
N ASN A 117 -9.25 18.86 13.82
CA ASN A 117 -10.50 19.33 13.26
C ASN A 117 -10.65 18.92 11.79
N ILE A 118 -11.86 18.54 11.39
CA ILE A 118 -12.19 18.16 10.02
C ILE A 118 -12.90 19.28 9.30
N LYS A 119 -12.51 19.49 8.04
CA LYS A 119 -13.29 20.25 7.09
C LYS A 119 -13.82 19.31 6.01
N LEU A 120 -15.14 19.12 5.99
CA LEU A 120 -15.78 18.28 4.99
C LEU A 120 -15.62 18.85 3.58
N ASP A 121 -15.41 17.94 2.63
CA ASP A 121 -15.51 18.16 1.19
C ASP A 121 -16.77 17.46 0.70
N ASP A 122 -17.62 18.14 -0.06
CA ASP A 122 -18.90 17.60 -0.55
C ASP A 122 -18.83 17.15 -2.02
N THR A 123 -17.62 16.97 -2.54
CA THR A 123 -17.37 16.50 -3.90
C THR A 123 -17.95 15.10 -4.11
N LYS A 124 -18.77 14.92 -5.16
CA LYS A 124 -19.26 13.60 -5.59
C LYS A 124 -18.11 12.75 -6.09
N VAL A 125 -17.91 11.58 -5.49
CA VAL A 125 -16.78 10.69 -5.81
C VAL A 125 -17.22 9.38 -6.42
N LEU A 126 -18.37 8.83 -6.01
CA LEU A 126 -18.90 7.58 -6.55
C LEU A 126 -20.40 7.72 -6.86
N GLU A 127 -20.85 6.93 -7.81
CA GLU A 127 -22.25 6.53 -7.97
C GLU A 127 -22.35 5.05 -7.68
N VAL A 128 -23.30 4.66 -6.84
CA VAL A 128 -23.47 3.27 -6.41
C VAL A 128 -24.91 2.87 -6.59
N GLU A 129 -25.17 1.89 -7.45
CA GLU A 129 -26.47 1.24 -7.53
C GLU A 129 -26.50 0.07 -6.55
N SER A 130 -27.41 0.10 -5.58
CA SER A 130 -27.56 -0.96 -4.58
C SER A 130 -28.98 -1.03 -4.02
N GLU A 131 -29.48 -2.24 -3.78
CA GLU A 131 -30.78 -2.44 -3.13
C GLU A 131 -30.76 -2.14 -1.63
N LYS A 132 -29.58 -2.20 -1.00
CA LYS A 132 -29.40 -2.00 0.43
C LYS A 132 -28.41 -0.86 0.68
N ARG A 133 -28.59 -0.19 1.81
CA ARG A 133 -27.62 0.78 2.30
C ARG A 133 -26.43 0.04 2.91
N ILE A 134 -25.26 0.15 2.29
CA ILE A 134 -24.07 -0.60 2.67
C ILE A 134 -22.86 0.30 2.92
N TYR A 135 -21.82 -0.32 3.46
CA TYR A 135 -20.52 0.27 3.68
C TYR A 135 -19.56 -0.29 2.62
N LEU A 136 -18.79 0.59 2.01
CA LEU A 136 -17.84 0.28 0.96
C LEU A 136 -16.42 0.50 1.51
N ARG A 137 -15.78 -0.60 1.91
CA ARG A 137 -14.41 -0.64 2.42
C ARG A 137 -13.45 -0.10 1.37
N GLY A 138 -12.66 0.89 1.76
CA GLY A 138 -11.53 1.38 0.97
C GLY A 138 -10.18 0.95 1.53
N ARG A 139 -10.07 0.74 2.84
CA ARG A 139 -8.86 0.28 3.53
C ARG A 139 -9.19 -0.31 4.89
N SER A 140 -8.43 -1.31 5.30
CA SER A 140 -8.41 -1.82 6.68
C SER A 140 -7.00 -1.74 7.26
N LYS A 141 -6.89 -1.63 8.58
CA LYS A 141 -5.63 -1.49 9.32
C LYS A 141 -5.69 -2.30 10.62
N ASN A 142 -4.58 -2.94 10.96
CA ASN A 142 -4.49 -3.87 12.07
C ASN A 142 -3.58 -3.41 13.22
N TYR A 143 -2.65 -2.46 13.00
CA TYR A 143 -1.70 -2.02 14.01
C TYR A 143 -2.00 -0.60 14.50
N TYR A 144 -2.05 -0.42 15.81
CA TYR A 144 -2.27 0.87 16.48
C TYR A 144 -1.04 1.21 17.33
N ASP A 145 -0.57 2.46 17.31
CA ASP A 145 0.65 2.91 18.03
C ASP A 145 0.42 4.07 19.02
N ASN A 146 -0.77 4.12 19.61
CA ASN A 146 -1.30 5.15 20.53
C ASN A 146 -1.87 6.41 19.88
N ASN A 147 -1.50 6.71 18.63
CA ASN A 147 -2.06 7.88 17.95
C ASN A 147 -2.19 7.70 16.43
N ASN A 148 -1.89 6.53 15.90
CA ASN A 148 -2.04 6.25 14.48
C ASN A 148 -2.43 4.78 14.25
N TRP A 149 -3.09 4.55 13.11
CA TRP A 149 -3.29 3.22 12.57
C TRP A 149 -2.38 3.01 11.36
N THR A 150 -1.63 1.92 11.38
CA THR A 150 -0.79 1.48 10.26
C THR A 150 -1.13 0.04 9.86
N LEU A 151 -0.67 -0.32 8.66
CA LEU A 151 -0.71 -1.69 8.17
C LEU A 151 0.68 -2.29 8.38
N VAL A 152 0.78 -3.33 9.21
CA VAL A 152 2.04 -4.07 9.42
C VAL A 152 2.00 -5.36 8.62
N TYR A 153 2.99 -5.55 7.74
CA TYR A 153 3.17 -6.79 6.97
C TYR A 153 3.94 -7.82 7.80
N GLU A 154 3.45 -9.06 7.84
CA GLU A 154 4.33 -10.22 7.99
C GLU A 154 4.53 -10.86 6.61
N THR A 155 5.69 -10.60 6.02
CA THR A 155 6.22 -11.40 4.90
C THR A 155 6.49 -12.81 5.39
N THR A 156 5.52 -13.72 5.28
CA THR A 156 5.72 -15.16 5.09
C THR A 156 4.38 -15.87 4.89
N MET A 157 3.91 -15.93 3.65
CA MET A 157 3.20 -17.10 3.12
C MET A 157 3.66 -17.21 1.67
N GLU A 158 4.51 -18.20 1.39
CA GLU A 158 5.01 -18.47 0.05
C GLU A 158 3.85 -18.66 -0.95
N ASP A 159 4.01 -18.03 -2.10
CA ASP A 159 3.13 -18.10 -3.26
C ASP A 159 3.05 -19.54 -3.80
N ASN A 160 2.15 -20.34 -3.23
CA ASN A 160 1.81 -21.69 -3.71
C ASN A 160 0.72 -21.65 -4.79
N SER A 161 0.68 -20.62 -5.64
CA SER A 161 -0.19 -20.63 -6.82
C SER A 161 0.40 -21.50 -7.93
N GLN A 162 0.15 -22.82 -7.85
CA GLN A 162 0.35 -23.70 -9.00
C GLN A 162 -0.49 -23.22 -10.18
N LYS A 163 0.19 -22.95 -11.31
CA LYS A 163 -0.39 -22.68 -12.62
C LYS A 163 -1.30 -23.84 -13.06
N THR A 164 -2.60 -23.71 -12.90
CA THR A 164 -3.57 -24.57 -13.58
C THR A 164 -3.99 -23.91 -14.90
N ASN A 165 -3.61 -24.56 -16.00
CA ASN A 165 -4.08 -24.24 -17.35
C ASN A 165 -5.50 -24.79 -17.51
N ASN A 166 -6.54 -23.94 -17.57
CA ASN A 166 -7.80 -24.29 -18.23
C ASN A 166 -8.49 -23.06 -18.83
N ASN A 167 -8.92 -23.22 -20.08
CA ASN A 167 -9.40 -22.20 -21.01
C ASN A 167 -10.94 -21.99 -20.92
N THR A 168 -11.42 -21.49 -19.79
CA THR A 168 -12.77 -20.90 -19.69
C THR A 168 -12.67 -19.55 -18.98
N LYS A 169 -12.86 -18.47 -19.76
CA LYS A 169 -12.76 -17.07 -19.31
C LYS A 169 -13.97 -16.68 -18.45
N LYS A 170 -13.92 -17.01 -17.17
CA LYS A 170 -14.42 -16.21 -16.04
C LYS A 170 -13.48 -16.54 -14.88
N LYS A 171 -12.44 -15.73 -14.69
CA LYS A 171 -11.55 -15.89 -13.53
C LYS A 171 -12.25 -15.26 -12.33
N TYR A 172 -12.91 -16.10 -11.54
CA TYR A 172 -13.37 -15.74 -10.20
C TYR A 172 -12.14 -15.35 -9.38
N TYR A 173 -12.16 -14.16 -8.79
CA TYR A 173 -11.19 -13.79 -7.78
C TYR A 173 -11.62 -14.39 -6.46
N THR A 174 -11.27 -15.65 -6.24
CA THR A 174 -11.26 -16.20 -4.89
C THR A 174 -10.04 -15.63 -4.22
N SER A 175 -10.23 -14.75 -3.23
CA SER A 175 -9.15 -14.40 -2.29
C SER A 175 -8.44 -15.67 -1.83
N PRO A 176 -7.12 -15.69 -1.59
CA PRO A 176 -6.47 -16.81 -0.91
C PRO A 176 -7.13 -17.13 0.44
N LYS A 177 -7.92 -16.20 1.00
CA LYS A 177 -8.69 -16.27 2.24
C LYS A 177 -10.19 -16.51 2.05
N SER A 178 -10.68 -16.82 0.84
CA SER A 178 -12.08 -17.19 0.64
C SER A 178 -12.33 -18.63 1.10
N LEU A 179 -12.26 -18.81 2.42
CA LEU A 179 -13.02 -19.78 3.22
C LEU A 179 -14.54 -19.60 3.00
N TYR A 180 -15.01 -19.22 1.82
CA TYR A 180 -16.38 -18.77 1.60
C TYR A 180 -17.35 -19.95 1.72
N GLY A 181 -17.10 -21.02 0.95
CA GLY A 181 -17.82 -22.28 1.12
C GLY A 181 -17.67 -22.86 2.52
N GLU A 182 -16.54 -22.61 3.16
CA GLU A 182 -16.19 -23.19 4.45
C GLU A 182 -16.83 -22.46 5.64
N LYS A 183 -16.95 -21.14 5.56
CA LYS A 183 -17.70 -20.28 6.48
C LYS A 183 -19.19 -20.57 6.40
N LEU A 184 -19.72 -20.87 5.20
CA LEU A 184 -21.13 -21.18 5.02
C LEU A 184 -21.54 -22.45 5.79
N VAL A 185 -20.72 -23.49 5.79
CA VAL A 185 -20.99 -24.72 6.58
C VAL A 185 -21.04 -24.42 8.06
N ALA A 186 -20.01 -23.75 8.59
CA ALA A 186 -19.95 -23.38 10.01
C ALA A 186 -21.12 -22.47 10.44
N LEU A 187 -21.47 -21.50 9.58
CA LEU A 187 -22.56 -20.57 9.80
C LEU A 187 -23.92 -21.28 9.84
N LEU A 188 -24.16 -22.23 8.94
CA LEU A 188 -25.36 -23.05 8.91
C LEU A 188 -25.49 -23.93 10.15
N ASP A 189 -24.38 -24.56 10.56
CA ASP A 189 -24.28 -25.36 11.79
C ASP A 189 -24.64 -24.55 13.04
N MET A 190 -24.23 -23.28 13.08
CA MET A 190 -24.53 -22.37 14.19
C MET A 190 -25.98 -21.89 14.18
N ALA A 191 -26.50 -21.54 13.00
CA ALA A 191 -27.87 -21.06 12.86
C ALA A 191 -28.90 -22.18 13.11
N TYR A 192 -28.58 -23.42 12.71
CA TYR A 192 -29.50 -24.56 12.77
C TYR A 192 -28.81 -25.84 13.28
N PRO A 193 -28.42 -25.90 14.57
CA PRO A 193 -27.63 -27.00 15.13
C PRO A 193 -28.33 -28.37 15.12
N ASN A 194 -29.65 -28.41 14.90
CA ASN A 194 -30.46 -29.62 14.94
C ASN A 194 -31.04 -30.05 13.57
N SER A 195 -30.71 -29.39 12.46
CA SER A 195 -31.28 -29.70 11.14
C SER A 195 -30.22 -29.81 10.03
N SER A 196 -29.48 -30.92 10.03
CA SER A 196 -28.48 -31.22 9.00
C SER A 196 -29.05 -31.50 7.60
N SER A 197 -30.38 -31.69 7.47
CA SER A 197 -31.02 -32.16 6.24
C SER A 197 -31.77 -31.09 5.42
N GLN A 198 -31.77 -29.81 5.82
CA GLN A 198 -32.58 -28.76 5.17
C GLN A 198 -31.88 -27.39 5.03
N HIS A 199 -30.56 -27.36 4.89
CA HIS A 199 -29.80 -26.10 4.82
C HIS A 199 -30.16 -25.14 3.66
N SER A 200 -30.82 -25.61 2.59
CA SER A 200 -31.14 -24.77 1.43
C SER A 200 -32.31 -23.80 1.62
N GLU A 201 -33.23 -24.05 2.57
CA GLU A 201 -34.41 -23.20 2.79
C GLU A 201 -34.16 -22.05 3.76
N PHE A 202 -33.01 -22.03 4.44
CA PHE A 202 -32.74 -21.10 5.56
C PHE A 202 -31.85 -19.91 5.22
N PHE A 203 -31.32 -19.83 4.00
CA PHE A 203 -30.47 -18.72 3.59
C PHE A 203 -31.24 -17.40 3.61
N ASP A 204 -32.49 -17.40 3.13
CA ASP A 204 -33.29 -16.18 2.94
C ASP A 204 -33.64 -15.44 4.24
N ASP A 205 -33.53 -16.09 5.42
CA ASP A 205 -33.91 -15.50 6.72
C ASP A 205 -32.91 -14.46 7.24
N PHE A 206 -31.65 -14.51 6.80
CA PHE A 206 -30.62 -13.59 7.27
C PHE A 206 -29.42 -13.39 6.34
N LEU A 207 -29.32 -14.16 5.26
CA LEU A 207 -28.21 -14.10 4.32
C LEU A 207 -28.73 -13.96 2.89
N SER A 208 -28.41 -12.86 2.25
CA SER A 208 -28.81 -12.63 0.86
C SER A 208 -27.58 -12.41 -0.02
N VAL A 209 -27.66 -12.92 -1.25
CA VAL A 209 -26.73 -12.55 -2.31
C VAL A 209 -27.26 -11.28 -2.96
N LEU A 210 -26.49 -10.19 -2.90
CA LEU A 210 -26.87 -8.91 -3.49
C LEU A 210 -25.82 -8.44 -4.48
N ASN A 211 -26.28 -7.62 -5.43
CA ASN A 211 -25.43 -7.04 -6.47
C ASN A 211 -25.33 -5.53 -6.30
N ILE A 212 -24.15 -4.99 -6.60
CA ILE A 212 -23.96 -3.55 -6.73
C ILE A 212 -23.23 -3.20 -8.01
N ASN A 213 -23.49 -1.98 -8.49
CA ASN A 213 -22.71 -1.34 -9.54
C ASN A 213 -22.06 -0.09 -8.95
N VAL A 214 -20.76 0.08 -9.14
CA VAL A 214 -20.00 1.24 -8.65
C VAL A 214 -19.34 1.94 -9.82
N THR A 215 -19.49 3.26 -9.89
CA THR A 215 -18.89 4.13 -10.91
C THR A 215 -18.12 5.27 -10.27
N TYR A 216 -16.89 5.52 -10.73
CA TYR A 216 -15.98 6.52 -10.17
C TYR A 216 -16.17 7.85 -10.90
N HIS A 217 -16.17 8.96 -10.16
CA HIS A 217 -16.40 10.30 -10.70
C HIS A 217 -15.22 11.24 -10.48
N ASN A 218 -15.04 11.75 -9.27
CA ASN A 218 -13.98 12.72 -8.94
C ASN A 218 -12.99 12.15 -7.93
N ILE A 219 -12.65 10.87 -8.09
CA ILE A 219 -11.67 10.16 -7.26
C ILE A 219 -10.59 9.54 -8.13
N ASN A 220 -9.35 9.56 -7.65
CA ASN A 220 -8.22 8.92 -8.29
C ASN A 220 -7.48 8.11 -7.22
N THR A 221 -7.62 6.79 -7.26
CA THR A 221 -7.10 5.88 -6.23
C THR A 221 -6.87 4.50 -6.83
N PRO A 222 -5.83 3.75 -6.41
CA PRO A 222 -5.69 2.34 -6.77
C PRO A 222 -6.73 1.45 -6.06
N THR A 223 -7.42 1.95 -5.03
CA THR A 223 -8.40 1.20 -4.25
C THR A 223 -9.64 0.86 -5.06
N ILE A 224 -10.09 -0.40 -4.98
CA ILE A 224 -11.42 -0.84 -5.40
C ILE A 224 -12.29 -0.96 -4.15
N PHE A 225 -13.35 -0.15 -4.06
CA PHE A 225 -14.22 -0.12 -2.88
C PHE A 225 -15.21 -1.30 -2.86
N THR A 226 -15.26 -2.05 -1.77
CA THR A 226 -16.11 -3.26 -1.70
C THR A 226 -16.94 -3.34 -0.43
N PRO A 227 -18.13 -3.95 -0.47
CA PRO A 227 -18.83 -4.39 0.73
C PRO A 227 -18.03 -5.46 1.47
N LEU A 228 -18.46 -5.78 2.68
CA LEU A 228 -18.01 -6.96 3.39
C LEU A 228 -18.39 -8.22 2.59
N ASN A 229 -17.47 -9.19 2.48
CA ASN A 229 -17.66 -10.49 1.80
C ASN A 229 -18.05 -10.41 0.30
N PRO A 230 -17.26 -9.75 -0.56
CA PRO A 230 -17.47 -9.81 -2.00
C PRO A 230 -17.07 -11.20 -2.53
N TYR A 231 -17.80 -11.73 -3.53
CA TYR A 231 -17.52 -13.06 -4.07
C TYR A 231 -17.38 -13.13 -5.60
N VAL A 232 -18.10 -12.29 -6.36
CA VAL A 232 -17.97 -12.22 -7.83
C VAL A 232 -17.75 -10.78 -8.26
N PHE A 233 -16.82 -10.56 -9.20
CA PHE A 233 -16.51 -9.26 -9.77
C PHE A 233 -16.67 -9.30 -11.29
N ASP A 234 -17.25 -8.25 -11.84
CA ASP A 234 -17.29 -7.96 -13.27
C ASP A 234 -16.82 -6.51 -13.52
N PHE A 235 -15.71 -6.36 -14.25
CA PHE A 235 -15.15 -5.04 -14.56
C PHE A 235 -15.63 -4.61 -15.94
N HIS A 236 -16.32 -3.46 -16.00
CA HIS A 236 -16.88 -2.97 -17.27
C HIS A 236 -15.80 -2.37 -18.20
N ASP A 237 -14.65 -1.95 -17.65
CA ASP A 237 -13.54 -1.45 -18.44
C ASP A 237 -12.66 -2.59 -18.98
N THR A 238 -12.69 -2.77 -20.31
CA THR A 238 -11.90 -3.77 -21.04
C THR A 238 -10.38 -3.62 -20.92
N ASN A 239 -9.88 -2.47 -20.45
CA ASN A 239 -8.44 -2.22 -20.28
C ASN A 239 -7.89 -2.75 -18.96
N ILE A 240 -8.76 -3.06 -17.98
CA ILE A 240 -8.33 -3.67 -16.74
C ILE A 240 -8.07 -5.14 -16.99
N LYS A 241 -6.80 -5.51 -16.81
CA LYS A 241 -6.40 -6.90 -16.82
C LYS A 241 -6.52 -7.47 -15.43
N ASN A 242 -7.11 -8.67 -15.35
CA ASN A 242 -7.34 -9.30 -14.07
C ASN A 242 -6.03 -9.61 -13.29
N ASP A 243 -4.90 -9.72 -13.97
CA ASP A 243 -3.59 -9.92 -13.34
C ASP A 243 -3.05 -8.69 -12.60
N GLY A 244 -3.70 -7.52 -12.71
CA GLY A 244 -3.28 -6.29 -12.04
C GLY A 244 -4.03 -5.97 -10.74
N ILE A 245 -5.02 -6.76 -10.34
CA ILE A 245 -5.76 -6.59 -9.08
C ILE A 245 -5.10 -7.45 -8.00
N HIS A 246 -4.69 -6.79 -6.93
CA HIS A 246 -4.10 -7.38 -5.75
C HIS A 246 -5.06 -7.25 -4.57
N ILE A 247 -5.04 -8.24 -3.70
CA ILE A 247 -5.69 -8.17 -2.39
C ILE A 247 -4.59 -7.94 -1.39
N ASP A 248 -4.68 -6.90 -0.58
CA ASP A 248 -3.76 -6.74 0.54
C ASP A 248 -4.08 -7.73 1.67
N THR A 249 -3.26 -7.74 2.71
CA THR A 249 -3.43 -8.65 3.86
C THR A 249 -4.74 -8.41 4.62
N GLU A 250 -5.43 -7.31 4.37
CA GLU A 250 -6.62 -6.83 5.07
C GLU A 250 -7.91 -6.97 4.25
N ASP A 251 -7.88 -7.78 3.18
CA ASP A 251 -8.99 -7.96 2.25
C ASP A 251 -9.40 -6.66 1.52
N THR A 252 -8.46 -5.71 1.36
CA THR A 252 -8.65 -4.52 0.52
C THR A 252 -8.21 -4.85 -0.91
N LEU A 253 -9.05 -4.53 -1.88
CA LEU A 253 -8.72 -4.69 -3.30
C LEU A 253 -8.00 -3.45 -3.84
N ILE A 254 -6.85 -3.68 -4.48
CA ILE A 254 -5.97 -2.64 -4.99
C ILE A 254 -5.57 -2.98 -6.42
N TYR A 255 -5.80 -2.07 -7.37
CA TYR A 255 -5.30 -2.15 -8.72
C TYR A 255 -3.95 -1.42 -8.84
N LEU A 256 -2.94 -2.03 -9.47
CA LEU A 256 -1.57 -1.45 -9.53
C LEU A 256 -1.49 -0.08 -10.21
N ASN A 257 -2.47 0.26 -11.05
CA ASN A 257 -2.58 1.58 -11.65
C ASN A 257 -3.73 2.33 -10.98
N PRO A 258 -3.63 3.63 -10.73
CA PRO A 258 -4.74 4.39 -10.17
C PRO A 258 -5.97 4.32 -11.08
N LEU A 259 -7.13 4.07 -10.47
CA LEU A 259 -8.43 4.05 -11.12
C LEU A 259 -8.97 5.47 -11.15
N GLU A 260 -9.42 5.91 -12.31
CA GLU A 260 -9.81 7.29 -12.57
C GLU A 260 -11.32 7.41 -12.83
N LYS A 261 -11.74 8.60 -13.22
CA LYS A 261 -13.12 8.91 -13.61
C LYS A 261 -13.64 7.92 -14.67
N ASP A 262 -14.93 7.59 -14.56
CA ASP A 262 -15.71 6.68 -15.42
C ASP A 262 -15.32 5.19 -15.29
N PHE A 263 -14.32 4.86 -14.46
CA PHE A 263 -14.09 3.48 -14.06
C PHE A 263 -15.32 2.92 -13.36
N SER A 264 -15.77 1.73 -13.77
CA SER A 264 -16.91 1.07 -13.16
C SER A 264 -16.76 -0.45 -13.10
N TYR A 265 -17.42 -1.04 -12.11
CA TYR A 265 -17.51 -2.47 -11.90
C TYR A 265 -18.84 -2.84 -11.27
N SER A 266 -19.24 -4.08 -11.52
CA SER A 266 -20.28 -4.76 -10.77
C SER A 266 -19.64 -5.80 -9.86
N LEU A 267 -20.24 -6.00 -8.70
CA LEU A 267 -19.89 -7.14 -7.87
C LEU A 267 -21.11 -7.73 -7.19
N GLU A 268 -21.00 -9.02 -6.90
CA GLU A 268 -21.93 -9.76 -6.07
C GLU A 268 -21.27 -10.00 -4.69
N TYR A 269 -22.04 -9.84 -3.61
CA TYR A 269 -21.56 -9.97 -2.24
C TYR A 269 -22.61 -10.64 -1.33
N LEU A 270 -22.13 -11.20 -0.23
CA LEU A 270 -23.01 -11.69 0.84
C LEU A 270 -23.41 -10.56 1.76
N PHE A 271 -24.71 -10.32 1.83
CA PHE A 271 -25.32 -9.40 2.77
C PHE A 271 -25.87 -10.19 3.97
N PHE A 272 -25.32 -9.93 5.15
CA PHE A 272 -25.92 -10.36 6.41
C PHE A 272 -26.93 -9.33 6.87
N ASP A 273 -28.18 -9.74 7.10
CA ASP A 273 -29.17 -8.89 7.75
C ASP A 273 -28.85 -8.79 9.25
N THR A 274 -28.16 -7.72 9.62
CA THR A 274 -27.78 -7.45 11.01
C THR A 274 -28.96 -7.19 11.94
N ASN A 275 -30.18 -7.07 11.41
CA ASN A 275 -31.41 -6.91 12.19
C ASN A 275 -32.18 -8.23 12.34
N SER A 276 -31.70 -9.31 11.73
CA SER A 276 -32.30 -10.63 11.87
C SER A 276 -31.97 -11.21 13.24
N ASN A 277 -33.01 -11.55 14.01
CA ASN A 277 -32.86 -12.28 15.27
C ASN A 277 -32.09 -13.60 15.09
N VAL A 278 -32.23 -14.24 13.92
CA VAL A 278 -31.49 -15.47 13.60
C VAL A 278 -29.99 -15.17 13.50
N PHE A 279 -29.61 -14.09 12.82
CA PHE A 279 -28.20 -13.70 12.72
C PHE A 279 -27.60 -13.31 14.06
N GLU A 280 -28.31 -12.52 14.88
CA GLU A 280 -27.84 -12.19 16.23
C GLU A 280 -27.65 -13.45 17.08
N ASN A 281 -28.62 -14.37 17.06
CA ASN A 281 -28.52 -15.63 17.81
C ASN A 281 -27.36 -16.50 17.31
N THR A 282 -27.12 -16.53 15.99
CA THR A 282 -25.97 -17.20 15.38
C THR A 282 -24.65 -16.62 15.90
N LEU A 283 -24.53 -15.29 16.00
CA LEU A 283 -23.34 -14.64 16.56
C LEU A 283 -23.14 -14.96 18.05
N ARG A 284 -24.21 -15.09 18.83
CA ARG A 284 -24.15 -15.53 20.24
C ARG A 284 -23.62 -16.95 20.41
N GLN A 285 -23.70 -17.80 19.38
CA GLN A 285 -23.11 -19.15 19.38
C GLN A 285 -21.60 -19.16 19.09
N SER A 286 -21.01 -18.02 18.73
CA SER A 286 -19.57 -17.90 18.51
C SER A 286 -18.82 -17.84 19.84
N TYR A 287 -17.77 -18.64 19.98
CA TYR A 287 -16.89 -18.67 21.13
C TYR A 287 -15.42 -18.94 20.72
N PRO A 288 -14.43 -18.56 21.55
CA PRO A 288 -13.04 -18.89 21.29
C PRO A 288 -12.82 -20.41 21.20
N ASP A 289 -12.04 -20.88 20.23
CA ASP A 289 -11.81 -22.31 19.93
C ASP A 289 -13.01 -23.06 19.35
N PHE A 290 -14.00 -22.38 18.79
CA PHE A 290 -15.13 -23.02 18.10
C PHE A 290 -14.66 -24.04 17.05
N TYR A 291 -13.70 -23.65 16.20
CA TYR A 291 -13.22 -24.53 15.13
C TYR A 291 -12.41 -25.71 15.66
N ALA A 292 -11.58 -25.50 16.69
CA ALA A 292 -10.83 -26.59 17.33
C ALA A 292 -11.79 -27.60 18.00
N THR A 293 -12.85 -27.11 18.63
CA THR A 293 -13.89 -27.95 19.25
C THR A 293 -14.63 -28.79 18.20
N LYS A 294 -14.99 -28.19 17.06
CA LYS A 294 -15.61 -28.90 15.92
C LYS A 294 -14.70 -29.97 15.35
N LEU A 295 -13.42 -29.66 15.15
CA LEU A 295 -12.42 -30.65 14.71
C LEU A 295 -12.27 -31.81 15.68
N LYS A 296 -12.23 -31.54 16.99
CA LYS A 296 -12.20 -32.59 18.03
C LYS A 296 -13.36 -33.56 17.86
N LYS A 297 -14.57 -33.03 17.66
CA LYS A 297 -15.79 -33.82 17.47
C LYS A 297 -15.71 -34.67 16.20
N ILE A 298 -15.33 -34.09 15.06
CA ILE A 298 -15.24 -34.80 13.78
C ILE A 298 -14.20 -35.92 13.84
N LEU A 299 -13.02 -35.65 14.42
CA LEU A 299 -11.98 -36.67 14.58
C LEU A 299 -12.46 -37.84 15.43
N LYS A 300 -13.24 -37.56 16.48
CA LYS A 300 -13.88 -38.60 17.29
C LYS A 300 -14.91 -39.40 16.49
N GLU A 301 -15.79 -38.75 15.74
CA GLU A 301 -16.80 -39.42 14.92
C GLU A 301 -16.17 -40.31 13.84
N MET A 302 -15.10 -39.84 13.19
CA MET A 302 -14.33 -40.65 12.24
C MET A 302 -13.71 -41.87 12.93
N SER A 303 -13.13 -41.70 14.12
CA SER A 303 -12.55 -42.80 14.90
C SER A 303 -13.60 -43.83 15.30
N ASP A 304 -14.72 -43.39 15.88
CA ASP A 304 -15.83 -44.25 16.29
C ASP A 304 -16.40 -45.02 15.09
N TYR A 305 -16.54 -44.36 13.92
CA TYR A 305 -17.00 -45.02 12.70
C TYR A 305 -16.02 -46.09 12.23
N ILE A 306 -14.72 -45.79 12.16
CA ILE A 306 -13.70 -46.76 11.73
C ILE A 306 -13.75 -47.98 12.64
N ILE A 307 -13.76 -47.80 13.97
CA ILE A 307 -13.76 -48.90 14.93
C ILE A 307 -15.00 -49.79 14.74
N ASN A 308 -16.20 -49.20 14.74
CA ASN A 308 -17.44 -49.94 14.65
C ASN A 308 -17.61 -50.63 13.29
N HIS A 309 -17.32 -49.91 12.20
CA HIS A 309 -17.42 -50.46 10.84
C HIS A 309 -16.37 -51.55 10.59
N THR A 310 -15.16 -51.44 11.17
CA THR A 310 -14.18 -52.53 11.16
C THR A 310 -14.79 -53.78 11.80
N SER A 311 -15.33 -53.65 13.02
CA SER A 311 -15.94 -54.77 13.74
C SER A 311 -17.07 -55.43 12.92
N ASP A 312 -18.04 -54.64 12.48
CA ASP A 312 -19.21 -55.13 11.74
C ASP A 312 -18.83 -55.75 10.39
N TYR A 313 -17.91 -55.13 9.65
CA TYR A 313 -17.49 -55.62 8.34
C TYR A 313 -16.82 -56.99 8.45
N PHE A 314 -16.01 -57.20 9.48
CA PHE A 314 -15.33 -58.47 9.69
C PHE A 314 -16.26 -59.56 10.24
N GLU A 315 -17.21 -59.21 11.12
CA GLU A 315 -18.25 -60.14 11.58
C GLU A 315 -19.12 -60.61 10.41
N LYS A 316 -19.62 -59.69 9.60
CA LYS A 316 -20.54 -59.98 8.49
C LYS A 316 -19.92 -60.80 7.36
N ASN A 317 -18.60 -60.73 7.18
CA ASN A 317 -17.89 -61.50 6.16
C ASN A 317 -17.36 -62.84 6.70
N ASN A 318 -17.83 -63.30 7.87
CA ASN A 318 -17.41 -64.54 8.53
C ASN A 318 -15.89 -64.65 8.70
N VAL A 319 -15.24 -63.50 8.86
CA VAL A 319 -13.81 -63.43 9.16
C VAL A 319 -13.57 -63.61 10.66
N LEU A 320 -14.53 -63.19 11.47
CA LEU A 320 -14.51 -63.33 12.94
C LEU A 320 -15.32 -64.52 13.45
N ASP A 321 -16.04 -65.25 12.58
CA ASP A 321 -16.83 -66.42 12.97
C ASP A 321 -15.97 -67.70 12.93
N ILE A 322 -15.37 -68.02 14.08
CA ILE A 322 -14.45 -69.17 14.23
C ILE A 322 -15.20 -70.37 14.84
N ASN A 323 -16.54 -70.38 14.82
CA ASN A 323 -17.31 -71.48 15.40
C ASN A 323 -18.18 -72.28 14.42
N GLU A 324 -18.25 -71.92 13.14
CA GLU A 324 -18.86 -72.80 12.14
C GLU A 324 -17.84 -73.34 11.16
N THR A 325 -17.88 -74.67 11.01
CA THR A 325 -17.10 -75.51 10.11
C THR A 325 -16.69 -74.80 8.82
N LEU A 326 -15.37 -74.71 8.61
CA LEU A 326 -14.72 -74.37 7.34
C LEU A 326 -15.50 -74.98 6.15
N PRO A 327 -15.89 -74.19 5.13
CA PRO A 327 -16.32 -74.76 3.86
C PRO A 327 -15.18 -75.62 3.29
N ASP A 328 -15.50 -76.82 2.79
CA ASP A 328 -14.59 -77.83 2.20
C ASP A 328 -13.77 -77.35 0.96
N ALA A 329 -13.70 -76.04 0.72
CA ALA A 329 -12.98 -75.44 -0.40
C ALA A 329 -11.86 -74.51 0.08
N PHE A 330 -10.93 -75.04 0.89
CA PHE A 330 -9.58 -74.49 0.99
C PHE A 330 -8.60 -75.42 0.26
N PRO A 331 -7.81 -74.93 -0.71
CA PRO A 331 -6.70 -75.71 -1.25
C PRO A 331 -5.73 -75.99 -0.11
N GLN A 332 -5.44 -77.27 0.12
CA GLN A 332 -4.42 -77.70 1.05
C GLN A 332 -3.06 -77.12 0.64
N SER A 333 -2.60 -76.08 1.33
CA SER A 333 -1.17 -75.88 1.53
C SER A 333 -0.91 -75.12 2.84
N SER A 334 -0.11 -75.77 3.69
CA SER A 334 0.61 -75.27 4.88
C SER A 334 -0.09 -75.29 6.26
N ASN A 335 -0.06 -76.48 6.87
CA ASN A 335 0.54 -76.80 8.18
C ASN A 335 0.32 -75.86 9.39
N PHE A 336 -0.90 -75.77 9.92
CA PHE A 336 -1.08 -75.53 11.35
C PHE A 336 -2.06 -76.55 11.95
N THR A 337 -1.68 -77.17 13.05
CA THR A 337 -2.52 -78.16 13.76
C THR A 337 -3.46 -77.45 14.72
N THR A 338 -4.70 -77.93 14.78
CA THR A 338 -5.87 -77.37 15.48
C THR A 338 -5.66 -76.90 16.94
N PRO A 339 -4.76 -77.49 17.76
CA PRO A 339 -4.48 -76.99 19.11
C PRO A 339 -3.76 -75.62 19.14
N GLN A 340 -2.89 -75.34 18.18
CA GLN A 340 -2.15 -74.06 18.12
C GLN A 340 -3.07 -72.87 17.81
N TYR A 341 -4.18 -73.12 17.11
CA TYR A 341 -5.14 -72.08 16.75
C TYR A 341 -5.99 -71.64 17.94
N HIS A 342 -6.29 -72.55 18.87
CA HIS A 342 -7.07 -72.23 20.09
C HIS A 342 -6.23 -71.43 21.10
N ASP A 343 -4.95 -71.79 21.26
CA ASP A 343 -3.99 -71.03 22.08
C ASP A 343 -3.72 -69.63 21.49
N HIS A 344 -3.71 -69.49 20.16
CA HIS A 344 -3.64 -68.18 19.49
C HIS A 344 -4.93 -67.35 19.64
N LEU A 345 -6.10 -67.98 19.78
CA LEU A 345 -7.37 -67.29 20.00
C LEU A 345 -7.54 -66.78 21.43
N GLU A 346 -7.11 -67.56 22.42
CA GLU A 346 -7.00 -67.13 23.82
C GLU A 346 -5.94 -66.03 23.98
N ALA A 347 -4.82 -66.11 23.22
CA ALA A 347 -3.87 -65.02 23.08
C ALA A 347 -4.48 -63.77 22.42
N TYR A 348 -5.38 -63.92 21.43
CA TYR A 348 -6.06 -62.80 20.76
C TYR A 348 -7.09 -62.11 21.68
N LYS A 349 -7.87 -62.90 22.44
CA LYS A 349 -8.82 -62.37 23.44
C LYS A 349 -8.13 -61.71 24.63
N SER A 350 -7.03 -62.30 25.12
CA SER A 350 -6.17 -61.63 26.10
C SER A 350 -5.42 -60.45 25.50
N SER A 351 -5.23 -60.39 24.17
CA SER A 351 -4.56 -59.27 23.51
C SER A 351 -5.41 -58.01 23.30
N ASN A 352 -6.72 -58.05 23.54
CA ASN A 352 -7.49 -56.81 23.70
C ASN A 352 -7.04 -56.04 24.97
N ASP A 353 -6.56 -56.73 26.01
CA ASP A 353 -5.88 -56.10 27.17
C ASP A 353 -4.39 -55.80 26.89
N VAL A 354 -3.77 -56.42 25.87
CA VAL A 354 -2.36 -56.24 25.47
C VAL A 354 -2.20 -55.12 24.44
N LEU A 355 -3.20 -54.83 23.61
CA LEU A 355 -3.25 -53.67 22.71
C LEU A 355 -3.16 -52.34 23.48
N LEU A 356 -3.68 -52.31 24.71
CA LEU A 356 -3.50 -51.21 25.66
C LEU A 356 -2.12 -51.17 26.33
N LYS A 357 -1.31 -52.24 26.23
CA LYS A 357 -0.06 -52.44 27.00
C LYS A 357 1.22 -52.58 26.15
N TYR A 358 1.11 -52.80 24.83
CA TYR A 358 2.25 -53.00 23.91
C TYR A 358 2.64 -51.76 23.11
N VAL A 359 2.42 -50.58 23.68
CA VAL A 359 3.12 -49.36 23.27
C VAL A 359 4.50 -49.35 23.96
N ASP A 360 5.37 -50.31 23.61
CA ASP A 360 6.77 -50.27 24.07
C ASP A 360 7.69 -49.77 22.95
N THR A 361 8.23 -48.60 23.27
CA THR A 361 9.13 -47.71 22.55
C THR A 361 10.50 -48.36 22.32
N SER A 362 10.95 -48.52 21.07
CA SER A 362 12.40 -48.47 20.78
C SER A 362 12.82 -48.38 19.31
N HIS A 363 11.93 -48.56 18.33
CA HIS A 363 12.35 -48.61 16.91
C HIS A 363 11.45 -47.87 15.92
N MET A 364 10.57 -46.97 16.38
CA MET A 364 9.65 -46.24 15.51
C MET A 364 10.13 -44.83 15.24
N SER A 365 10.18 -44.49 13.94
CA SER A 365 10.53 -43.15 13.48
C SER A 365 9.51 -42.12 13.98
N ASP A 366 9.92 -40.85 14.13
CA ASP A 366 9.15 -39.79 14.82
C ASP A 366 7.71 -39.58 14.28
N LEU A 367 7.40 -40.05 13.06
CA LEU A 367 6.05 -40.05 12.48
C LEU A 367 5.16 -41.19 13.02
N GLU A 368 5.69 -42.39 13.18
CA GLU A 368 4.96 -43.56 13.69
C GLU A 368 4.57 -43.39 15.16
N LEU A 369 5.38 -42.67 15.94
CA LEU A 369 5.07 -42.23 17.30
C LEU A 369 3.88 -41.25 17.33
N LEU A 370 3.76 -40.39 16.32
CA LEU A 370 2.63 -39.46 16.18
C LEU A 370 1.34 -40.22 15.86
N ILE A 371 1.39 -41.25 15.03
CA ILE A 371 0.22 -42.02 14.58
C ILE A 371 -0.26 -42.99 15.67
N ALA A 372 0.67 -43.70 16.32
CA ALA A 372 0.36 -44.57 17.44
C ALA A 372 -0.17 -43.78 18.64
N SER A 373 0.38 -42.59 18.92
CA SER A 373 -0.15 -41.69 19.95
C SER A 373 -1.46 -41.00 19.54
N SER A 374 -1.69 -40.75 18.26
CA SER A 374 -2.97 -40.17 17.78
C SER A 374 -4.12 -41.15 17.94
N PHE A 375 -3.98 -42.42 17.57
CA PHE A 375 -5.06 -43.40 17.75
C PHE A 375 -5.27 -43.81 19.22
N THR A 376 -4.22 -43.85 20.05
CA THR A 376 -4.40 -44.06 21.51
C THR A 376 -4.98 -42.83 22.22
N LYS A 377 -4.59 -41.60 21.86
CA LYS A 377 -5.18 -40.36 22.41
C LYS A 377 -6.56 -40.01 21.86
N LEU A 378 -6.90 -40.39 20.62
CA LEU A 378 -8.24 -40.20 20.05
C LEU A 378 -9.30 -41.06 20.77
N ASN A 379 -8.87 -42.18 21.36
CA ASN A 379 -9.69 -43.02 22.23
C ASN A 379 -9.83 -42.46 23.66
N GLU A 380 -8.93 -41.56 24.07
CA GLU A 380 -9.02 -40.86 25.36
C GLU A 380 -9.87 -39.59 25.20
N SER A 381 -10.69 -39.28 26.20
CA SER A 381 -11.48 -38.05 26.32
C SER A 381 -10.64 -36.75 26.34
N ASP A 382 -9.32 -36.82 26.20
CA ASP A 382 -8.35 -35.91 26.81
C ASP A 382 -7.60 -35.00 25.82
N LEU A 383 -7.85 -35.08 24.50
CA LEU A 383 -7.28 -34.12 23.55
C LEU A 383 -7.75 -32.69 23.86
N SER A 384 -6.84 -31.79 24.22
CA SER A 384 -7.17 -30.38 24.45
C SER A 384 -7.28 -29.60 23.13
N ASN A 385 -7.94 -28.44 23.15
CA ASN A 385 -7.98 -27.55 21.97
C ASN A 385 -6.57 -27.08 21.56
N GLN A 386 -5.65 -26.99 22.53
CA GLN A 386 -4.25 -26.61 22.28
C GLN A 386 -3.49 -27.71 21.54
N ASP A 387 -3.75 -28.99 21.85
CA ASP A 387 -3.18 -30.12 21.10
C ASP A 387 -3.64 -30.09 19.63
N ILE A 388 -4.91 -29.77 19.38
CA ILE A 388 -5.48 -29.65 18.03
C ILE A 388 -4.83 -28.49 17.27
N ARG A 389 -4.71 -27.32 17.89
CA ARG A 389 -4.03 -26.15 17.27
C ARG A 389 -2.57 -26.48 16.93
N TYR A 390 -1.84 -27.11 17.86
CA TYR A 390 -0.47 -27.54 17.62
C TYR A 390 -0.39 -28.48 16.41
N TYR A 391 -1.22 -29.53 16.38
CA TYR A 391 -1.27 -30.50 15.29
C TYR A 391 -1.58 -29.87 13.93
N VAL A 392 -2.55 -28.95 13.88
CA VAL A 392 -2.93 -28.26 12.64
C VAL A 392 -1.81 -27.34 12.16
N SER A 393 -1.11 -26.66 13.08
CA SER A 393 0.00 -25.75 12.76
C SER A 393 1.27 -26.47 12.28
N SER A 394 1.55 -27.68 12.79
CA SER A 394 2.75 -28.45 12.45
C SER A 394 2.68 -29.17 11.10
N ASN A 395 1.48 -29.38 10.55
CA ASN A 395 1.25 -30.20 9.35
C ASN A 395 0.62 -29.36 8.23
N SER A 396 1.42 -28.55 7.54
CA SER A 396 0.96 -27.52 6.60
C SER A 396 0.54 -28.01 5.20
N SER A 397 0.81 -29.27 4.81
CA SER A 397 0.56 -29.76 3.45
C SER A 397 -0.82 -30.42 3.26
N LEU A 398 -1.42 -30.17 2.09
CA LEU A 398 -2.62 -30.84 1.56
C LEU A 398 -2.44 -32.37 1.37
N GLU A 399 -1.21 -32.87 1.42
CA GLU A 399 -0.88 -34.30 1.30
C GLU A 399 -1.37 -35.13 2.50
N TYR A 400 -1.66 -34.49 3.65
CA TYR A 400 -1.93 -35.20 4.90
C TYR A 400 -3.25 -35.97 4.97
N ILE A 401 -4.25 -35.64 4.14
CA ILE A 401 -5.49 -36.44 4.06
C ILE A 401 -5.21 -37.74 3.30
N SER A 402 -4.42 -37.65 2.23
CA SER A 402 -3.91 -38.85 1.59
C SER A 402 -3.04 -39.64 2.57
N GLU A 403 -2.27 -39.00 3.45
CA GLU A 403 -1.53 -39.68 4.50
C GLU A 403 -2.42 -40.28 5.58
N PHE A 404 -3.45 -39.63 6.11
CA PHE A 404 -4.36 -40.24 7.11
C PHE A 404 -5.05 -41.49 6.55
N THR A 405 -5.58 -41.39 5.33
CA THR A 405 -6.15 -42.53 4.61
C THR A 405 -5.07 -43.56 4.28
N ASN A 406 -3.87 -43.16 3.83
CA ASN A 406 -2.74 -44.07 3.57
C ASN A 406 -2.17 -44.70 4.84
N LEU A 407 -2.30 -44.06 6.00
CA LEU A 407 -1.80 -44.50 7.31
C LEU A 407 -2.77 -45.48 7.93
N ILE A 408 -4.07 -45.19 7.85
CA ILE A 408 -5.12 -46.19 8.08
C ILE A 408 -4.91 -47.36 7.12
N HIS A 409 -4.70 -47.13 5.84
CA HIS A 409 -4.43 -48.19 4.87
C HIS A 409 -3.15 -48.96 5.21
N GLN A 410 -2.06 -48.31 5.62
CA GLN A 410 -0.78 -48.96 5.95
C GLN A 410 -0.90 -49.77 7.24
N TYR A 411 -1.52 -49.22 8.27
CA TYR A 411 -1.79 -49.91 9.53
C TYR A 411 -2.69 -51.13 9.29
N LEU A 412 -3.84 -50.93 8.65
CA LEU A 412 -4.73 -52.03 8.29
C LEU A 412 -4.02 -53.03 7.37
N PHE A 413 -3.30 -52.60 6.34
CA PHE A 413 -2.55 -53.52 5.48
C PHE A 413 -1.52 -54.33 6.27
N SER A 414 -0.80 -53.70 7.20
CA SER A 414 0.17 -54.37 8.06
C SER A 414 -0.48 -55.42 8.96
N GLU A 415 -1.61 -55.11 9.58
CA GLU A 415 -2.36 -56.08 10.40
C GLU A 415 -2.98 -57.17 9.53
N PHE A 416 -3.61 -56.84 8.40
CA PHE A 416 -4.23 -57.81 7.49
C PHE A 416 -3.20 -58.77 6.86
N SER A 417 -2.00 -58.28 6.55
CA SER A 417 -0.90 -59.10 6.01
C SER A 417 -0.40 -60.15 7.01
N ARG A 418 -0.57 -59.92 8.32
CA ARG A 418 -0.25 -60.91 9.37
C ARG A 418 -1.25 -62.08 9.42
N TYR A 419 -2.46 -61.89 8.91
CA TYR A 419 -3.53 -62.89 8.95
C TYR A 419 -3.87 -63.50 7.56
N ASN A 420 -3.03 -63.28 6.54
CA ASN A 420 -3.20 -63.83 5.18
C ASN A 420 -4.55 -63.50 4.53
N PHE A 421 -5.09 -62.30 4.76
CA PHE A 421 -6.32 -61.85 4.10
C PHE A 421 -6.16 -61.65 2.59
N ASP A 422 -7.23 -61.92 1.83
CA ASP A 422 -7.29 -61.65 0.38
C ASP A 422 -7.14 -60.14 0.10
N PHE A 423 -6.25 -59.79 -0.83
CA PHE A 423 -6.02 -58.42 -1.28
C PHE A 423 -7.31 -57.76 -1.81
N LEU A 424 -8.17 -58.54 -2.48
CA LEU A 424 -9.45 -58.04 -2.98
C LEU A 424 -10.42 -57.72 -1.83
N PHE A 425 -10.38 -58.50 -0.75
CA PHE A 425 -11.15 -58.25 0.47
C PHE A 425 -10.71 -56.96 1.16
N PHE A 426 -9.40 -56.80 1.37
CA PHE A 426 -8.80 -55.58 1.93
C PHE A 426 -9.17 -54.33 1.11
N THR A 427 -9.09 -54.42 -0.22
CA THR A 427 -9.42 -53.30 -1.11
C THR A 427 -10.90 -52.89 -0.99
N LYS A 428 -11.82 -53.87 -0.89
CA LYS A 428 -13.25 -53.60 -0.70
C LYS A 428 -13.55 -52.97 0.65
N TYR A 429 -12.88 -53.44 1.71
CA TYR A 429 -13.00 -52.86 3.05
C TYR A 429 -12.56 -51.39 3.05
N VAL A 430 -11.37 -51.11 2.56
CA VAL A 430 -10.81 -49.77 2.40
C VAL A 430 -11.76 -48.84 1.63
N LEU A 431 -12.29 -49.29 0.48
CA LEU A 431 -13.25 -48.50 -0.29
C LEU A 431 -14.53 -48.21 0.50
N SER A 432 -15.01 -49.16 1.32
CA SER A 432 -16.20 -48.96 2.13
C SER A 432 -16.01 -47.90 3.22
N VAL A 433 -14.84 -47.88 3.87
CA VAL A 433 -14.48 -46.86 4.87
C VAL A 433 -14.32 -45.49 4.23
N ASN A 434 -13.56 -45.40 3.13
CA ASN A 434 -13.32 -44.13 2.45
C ASN A 434 -14.62 -43.50 1.92
N ASN A 435 -15.50 -44.29 1.33
CA ASN A 435 -16.79 -43.79 0.85
C ASN A 435 -17.68 -43.28 2.00
N ALA A 436 -17.64 -43.95 3.16
CA ALA A 436 -18.46 -43.55 4.29
C ALA A 436 -17.92 -42.36 5.08
N LEU A 437 -16.60 -42.15 5.07
CA LEU A 437 -15.96 -41.01 5.75
C LEU A 437 -15.83 -39.78 4.86
N GLN A 438 -16.21 -39.85 3.58
CA GLN A 438 -15.97 -38.77 2.63
C GLN A 438 -16.53 -37.41 3.09
N ASP A 439 -17.75 -37.39 3.65
CA ASP A 439 -18.39 -36.16 4.13
C ASP A 439 -17.70 -35.61 5.39
N LEU A 440 -17.39 -36.48 6.36
CA LEU A 440 -16.64 -36.11 7.57
C LEU A 440 -15.23 -35.59 7.24
N MET A 441 -14.58 -36.16 6.23
CA MET A 441 -13.28 -35.69 5.75
C MET A 441 -13.37 -34.30 5.11
N TYR A 442 -14.45 -34.01 4.39
CA TYR A 442 -14.71 -32.69 3.83
C TYR A 442 -14.96 -31.65 4.93
N GLU A 443 -15.77 -31.98 5.93
CA GLU A 443 -15.98 -31.12 7.11
C GLU A 443 -14.69 -30.90 7.90
N TYR A 444 -13.91 -31.95 8.13
CA TYR A 444 -12.60 -31.86 8.78
C TYR A 444 -11.69 -30.86 8.04
N TYR A 445 -11.59 -30.99 6.72
CA TYR A 445 -10.77 -30.09 5.91
C TYR A 445 -11.21 -28.63 6.03
N THR A 446 -12.52 -28.42 5.94
CA THR A 446 -13.19 -27.13 6.07
C THR A 446 -12.85 -26.46 7.40
N TYR A 447 -13.08 -27.16 8.51
CA TYR A 447 -12.83 -26.62 9.84
C TYR A 447 -11.34 -26.44 10.15
N ARG A 448 -10.47 -27.27 9.56
CA ARG A 448 -9.01 -27.15 9.70
C ARG A 448 -8.52 -25.85 9.08
N LEU A 449 -8.93 -25.55 7.85
CA LEU A 449 -8.57 -24.28 7.20
C LEU A 449 -9.09 -23.08 7.99
N ALA A 450 -10.30 -23.21 8.54
CA ALA A 450 -10.91 -22.15 9.34
C ALA A 450 -10.14 -21.91 10.64
N LEU A 451 -9.63 -22.97 11.28
CA LEU A 451 -8.78 -22.86 12.46
C LEU A 451 -7.45 -22.16 12.15
N VAL A 452 -6.77 -22.53 11.05
CA VAL A 452 -5.52 -21.86 10.63
C VAL A 452 -5.73 -20.37 10.39
N TYR A 453 -6.79 -20.01 9.69
CA TYR A 453 -7.14 -18.61 9.46
C TYR A 453 -7.48 -17.89 10.77
N THR A 454 -8.18 -18.57 11.68
CA THR A 454 -8.52 -18.05 13.01
C THR A 454 -7.26 -17.77 13.83
N ASP A 455 -6.28 -18.68 13.87
CA ASP A 455 -4.98 -18.44 14.53
C ASP A 455 -4.28 -17.20 13.96
N PHE A 456 -4.23 -17.07 12.63
CA PHE A 456 -3.71 -15.87 11.98
C PHE A 456 -4.46 -14.60 12.45
N VAL A 457 -5.79 -14.65 12.54
CA VAL A 457 -6.60 -13.51 12.97
C VAL A 457 -6.34 -13.16 14.42
N TYR A 458 -6.36 -14.11 15.35
CA TYR A 458 -6.11 -13.83 16.77
C TYR A 458 -4.70 -13.25 16.97
N ASN A 459 -3.68 -13.77 16.29
CA ASN A 459 -2.30 -13.27 16.40
C ASN A 459 -2.14 -11.83 15.89
N ASN A 460 -2.90 -11.42 14.88
CA ASN A 460 -2.72 -10.13 14.20
C ASN A 460 -3.73 -9.05 14.61
N TYR A 461 -4.88 -9.42 15.17
CA TYR A 461 -6.01 -8.51 15.38
C TYR A 461 -6.49 -8.40 16.82
N THR A 462 -5.76 -8.98 17.78
CA THR A 462 -5.97 -8.76 19.23
C THR A 462 -4.93 -7.85 19.87
N PHE A 463 -3.88 -7.47 19.12
CA PHE A 463 -2.79 -6.66 19.64
C PHE A 463 -3.25 -5.29 20.16
N VAL A 464 -2.83 -4.96 21.37
CA VAL A 464 -2.87 -3.62 21.97
C VAL A 464 -1.46 -3.20 22.42
N PRO A 465 -1.06 -1.94 22.22
CA PRO A 465 0.25 -1.46 22.68
C PRO A 465 0.40 -1.58 24.19
N GLY A 466 1.58 -1.98 24.66
CA GLY A 466 1.91 -1.97 26.10
C GLY A 466 1.94 -0.57 26.72
N SER A 467 1.92 0.48 25.91
CA SER A 467 1.78 1.88 26.33
C SER A 467 0.33 2.34 26.50
N LEU A 468 -0.66 1.52 26.12
CA LEU A 468 -2.06 1.85 26.31
C LEU A 468 -2.37 1.96 27.81
N PRO A 469 -2.96 3.06 28.31
CA PRO A 469 -3.25 3.22 29.73
C PRO A 469 -4.21 2.16 30.28
N ASP A 470 -3.91 1.61 31.47
CA ASP A 470 -4.68 0.53 32.11
C ASP A 470 -6.18 0.86 32.24
N ARG A 471 -6.53 2.13 32.50
CA ARG A 471 -7.92 2.57 32.62
C ARG A 471 -8.77 2.30 31.36
N VAL A 472 -8.15 2.21 30.18
CA VAL A 472 -8.85 1.83 28.94
C VAL A 472 -9.27 0.35 28.98
N GLN A 473 -8.36 -0.53 29.43
CA GLN A 473 -8.66 -1.96 29.60
C GLN A 473 -9.70 -2.18 30.70
N GLU A 474 -9.54 -1.49 31.84
CA GLU A 474 -10.50 -1.51 32.95
C GLU A 474 -11.90 -1.11 32.49
N LEU A 475 -12.02 -0.05 31.68
CA LEU A 475 -13.31 0.36 31.12
C LEU A 475 -13.92 -0.73 30.24
N ALA A 476 -13.11 -1.38 29.37
CA ALA A 476 -13.60 -2.47 28.53
C ALA A 476 -14.14 -3.65 29.35
N TYR A 477 -13.42 -4.04 30.41
CA TYR A 477 -13.88 -5.08 31.34
C TYR A 477 -15.13 -4.66 32.11
N GLU A 478 -15.19 -3.42 32.60
CA GLU A 478 -16.33 -2.92 33.37
C GLU A 478 -17.63 -2.87 32.55
N ILE A 479 -17.54 -2.49 31.27
CA ILE A 479 -18.70 -2.48 30.36
C ILE A 479 -19.20 -3.91 30.10
N THR A 480 -18.29 -4.90 30.05
CA THR A 480 -18.58 -6.24 29.54
C THR A 480 -18.71 -7.33 30.61
N LYS A 481 -18.45 -7.01 31.88
CA LYS A 481 -18.40 -7.97 33.00
C LYS A 481 -19.66 -8.82 33.21
N ASN A 482 -20.83 -8.33 32.78
CA ASN A 482 -22.11 -9.02 32.96
C ASN A 482 -22.54 -9.81 31.71
N GLU A 483 -21.77 -9.73 30.62
CA GLU A 483 -22.11 -10.39 29.36
C GLU A 483 -21.41 -11.74 29.25
N GLU A 484 -22.16 -12.78 28.87
CA GLU A 484 -21.65 -14.15 28.84
C GLU A 484 -20.94 -14.49 27.53
N ASN A 485 -21.44 -13.99 26.39
CA ASN A 485 -20.93 -14.33 25.06
C ASN A 485 -20.26 -13.12 24.37
N ASN A 486 -19.43 -13.40 23.35
CA ASN A 486 -18.64 -12.38 22.65
C ASN A 486 -19.52 -11.34 21.93
N PHE A 487 -20.67 -11.74 21.38
CA PHE A 487 -21.54 -10.83 20.65
C PHE A 487 -22.13 -9.77 21.57
N ASP A 488 -22.71 -10.18 22.70
CA ASP A 488 -23.32 -9.25 23.65
C ASP A 488 -22.24 -8.36 24.31
N LYS A 489 -21.02 -8.87 24.55
CA LYS A 489 -19.86 -8.03 24.97
C LYS A 489 -19.57 -6.91 23.98
N VAL A 490 -19.42 -7.25 22.70
CA VAL A 490 -19.15 -6.28 21.62
C VAL A 490 -20.32 -5.31 21.48
N LYS A 491 -21.56 -5.78 21.58
CA LYS A 491 -22.75 -4.94 21.50
C LYS A 491 -22.85 -3.96 22.67
N SER A 492 -22.45 -4.36 23.87
CA SER A 492 -22.39 -3.49 25.05
C SER A 492 -21.31 -2.41 24.92
N LEU A 493 -20.15 -2.72 24.33
CA LEU A 493 -19.13 -1.72 23.97
C LEU A 493 -19.65 -0.72 22.92
N GLU A 494 -20.25 -1.21 21.84
CA GLU A 494 -20.83 -0.37 20.78
C GLU A 494 -21.90 0.56 21.34
N THR A 495 -22.82 0.02 22.14
CA THR A 495 -23.91 0.76 22.78
C THR A 495 -23.37 1.80 23.75
N HIS A 496 -22.36 1.46 24.55
CA HIS A 496 -21.72 2.38 25.47
C HIS A 496 -21.12 3.58 24.72
N LEU A 497 -20.40 3.35 23.63
CA LEU A 497 -19.83 4.42 22.79
C LEU A 497 -20.92 5.28 22.15
N ALA A 498 -21.95 4.67 21.59
CA ALA A 498 -23.06 5.38 20.94
C ALA A 498 -23.88 6.24 21.91
N GLN A 499 -23.97 5.88 23.20
CA GLN A 499 -24.81 6.58 24.17
C GLN A 499 -24.08 7.62 25.01
N ASN A 500 -22.77 7.47 25.25
CA ASN A 500 -22.04 8.27 26.25
C ASN A 500 -21.09 9.34 25.67
N TYR A 501 -20.92 9.38 24.35
CA TYR A 501 -19.95 10.25 23.68
C TYR A 501 -20.61 11.09 22.59
N TYR A 502 -20.07 12.29 22.33
CA TYR A 502 -20.68 13.27 21.43
C TYR A 502 -20.01 13.33 20.07
N TYR A 503 -20.80 13.44 19.00
CA TYR A 503 -20.27 13.62 17.66
C TYR A 503 -19.94 15.09 17.36
N THR A 504 -18.71 15.39 16.97
CA THR A 504 -18.29 16.72 16.49
C THR A 504 -17.18 16.61 15.44
N LEU A 505 -17.20 17.50 14.44
CA LEU A 505 -16.13 17.64 13.44
C LEU A 505 -15.00 18.56 13.93
N SER A 506 -15.11 19.14 15.11
CA SER A 506 -14.09 20.02 15.68
C SER A 506 -13.74 19.65 17.14
N PRO A 507 -13.27 18.42 17.40
CA PRO A 507 -12.91 17.98 18.76
C PRO A 507 -11.59 18.58 19.29
N GLY A 508 -10.85 19.32 18.45
CA GLY A 508 -9.51 19.80 18.77
C GLY A 508 -8.44 18.72 18.65
N ASP A 509 -7.20 19.10 18.96
CA ASP A 509 -6.05 18.21 18.88
C ASP A 509 -5.92 17.37 20.17
N VAL A 510 -5.38 16.16 20.05
CA VAL A 510 -4.99 15.36 21.21
C VAL A 510 -3.74 15.99 21.85
N PRO A 511 -3.72 16.21 23.19
CA PRO A 511 -2.55 16.75 23.86
C PRO A 511 -1.29 15.90 23.64
N GLU A 512 -0.14 16.55 23.49
CA GLU A 512 1.14 15.87 23.27
C GLU A 512 1.43 14.85 24.38
N GLY A 513 1.83 13.64 24.00
CA GLY A 513 2.15 12.56 24.94
C GLY A 513 0.95 11.84 25.56
N ARG A 514 -0.29 12.17 25.17
CA ARG A 514 -1.51 11.41 25.55
C ARG A 514 -1.86 10.40 24.46
N ASP A 515 -2.36 9.23 24.88
CA ASP A 515 -2.96 8.25 23.97
C ASP A 515 -4.30 8.78 23.45
N PHE A 516 -4.58 8.54 22.17
CA PHE A 516 -5.76 9.05 21.48
C PHE A 516 -7.07 8.47 22.02
N VAL A 517 -7.11 7.15 22.26
CA VAL A 517 -8.30 6.46 22.80
C VAL A 517 -8.55 6.88 24.24
N ASP A 518 -7.50 6.91 25.04
CA ASP A 518 -7.53 7.37 26.42
C ASP A 518 -8.08 8.80 26.55
N TYR A 519 -7.58 9.73 25.75
CA TYR A 519 -8.04 11.11 25.76
C TYR A 519 -9.51 11.23 25.36
N PHE A 520 -9.94 10.50 24.32
CA PHE A 520 -11.33 10.48 23.91
C PHE A 520 -12.27 9.93 24.98
N LEU A 521 -11.93 8.77 25.56
CA LEU A 521 -12.80 8.05 26.47
C LEU A 521 -13.01 8.78 27.81
N PHE A 522 -11.97 9.46 28.30
CA PHE A 522 -11.99 10.01 29.67
C PHE A 522 -11.99 11.53 29.75
N ASP A 523 -11.45 12.22 28.76
CA ASP A 523 -11.21 13.67 28.82
C ASP A 523 -12.09 14.44 27.84
N SER A 524 -11.92 14.26 26.51
CA SER A 524 -12.68 15.05 25.52
C SER A 524 -14.15 14.63 25.43
N LYS A 525 -14.41 13.31 25.43
CA LYS A 525 -15.72 12.68 25.24
C LYS A 525 -16.49 13.14 23.99
N GLU A 526 -15.78 13.74 23.05
CA GLU A 526 -16.32 14.24 21.80
C GLU A 526 -15.33 14.00 20.65
N GLY A 527 -15.86 13.63 19.48
CA GLY A 527 -15.06 13.25 18.32
C GLY A 527 -15.93 12.94 17.10
N TYR A 528 -15.31 12.57 15.98
CA TYR A 528 -16.00 12.08 14.78
C TYR A 528 -15.72 10.58 14.57
N CYS A 529 -16.17 9.99 13.47
CA CYS A 529 -16.14 8.55 13.22
C CYS A 529 -14.81 7.85 13.56
N THR A 530 -13.65 8.46 13.28
CA THR A 530 -12.34 7.86 13.61
C THR A 530 -12.11 7.69 15.11
N TYR A 531 -12.63 8.60 15.95
CA TYR A 531 -12.54 8.50 17.41
C TYR A 531 -13.35 7.32 17.94
N PHE A 532 -14.59 7.20 17.46
CA PHE A 532 -15.50 6.11 17.83
C PHE A 532 -15.00 4.76 17.33
N ALA A 533 -14.61 4.67 16.05
CA ALA A 533 -14.12 3.42 15.46
C ALA A 533 -12.79 2.96 16.09
N THR A 534 -11.85 3.87 16.31
CA THR A 534 -10.57 3.53 16.97
C THR A 534 -10.81 3.04 18.40
N SER A 535 -11.65 3.74 19.16
CA SER A 535 -11.94 3.37 20.55
C SER A 535 -12.69 2.04 20.63
N MET A 536 -13.66 1.80 19.75
CA MET A 536 -14.37 0.53 19.66
C MET A 536 -13.41 -0.62 19.33
N ALA A 537 -12.52 -0.43 18.36
CA ALA A 537 -11.54 -1.45 18.00
C ALA A 537 -10.63 -1.78 19.18
N ILE A 538 -10.07 -0.77 19.86
CA ILE A 538 -9.17 -0.96 21.00
C ILE A 538 -9.88 -1.57 22.21
N LEU A 539 -11.08 -1.10 22.59
CA LEU A 539 -11.85 -1.69 23.69
C LEU A 539 -12.19 -3.17 23.42
N THR A 540 -12.53 -3.50 22.17
CA THR A 540 -12.80 -4.89 21.75
C THR A 540 -11.56 -5.78 21.88
N ARG A 541 -10.38 -5.26 21.51
CA ARG A 541 -9.10 -5.98 21.66
C ARG A 541 -8.67 -6.14 23.12
N CYS A 542 -8.98 -5.17 23.98
CA CYS A 542 -8.69 -5.24 25.42
C CYS A 542 -9.36 -6.45 26.09
N ILE A 543 -10.51 -6.91 25.58
CA ILE A 543 -11.20 -8.10 26.07
C ILE A 543 -10.89 -9.37 25.25
N GLY A 544 -9.84 -9.34 24.42
CA GLY A 544 -9.33 -10.49 23.67
C GLY A 544 -10.12 -10.86 22.41
N ILE A 545 -11.05 -10.01 21.96
CA ILE A 545 -11.84 -10.26 20.75
C ILE A 545 -11.15 -9.59 19.56
N PRO A 546 -10.87 -10.30 18.45
CA PRO A 546 -10.16 -9.72 17.32
C PRO A 546 -11.00 -8.67 16.60
N SER A 547 -10.41 -7.51 16.33
CA SER A 547 -11.07 -6.41 15.61
C SER A 547 -10.09 -5.70 14.66
N ARG A 548 -10.61 -5.05 13.62
CA ARG A 548 -9.83 -4.20 12.71
C ARG A 548 -10.54 -2.87 12.46
N TYR A 549 -9.72 -1.84 12.29
CA TYR A 549 -10.18 -0.50 11.97
C TYR A 549 -10.32 -0.36 10.46
N VAL A 550 -11.45 0.18 10.00
CA VAL A 550 -11.81 0.21 8.58
C VAL A 550 -12.20 1.63 8.15
N GLU A 551 -11.73 2.03 6.97
CA GLU A 551 -12.01 3.31 6.34
C GLU A 551 -12.60 3.10 4.95
N GLY A 552 -13.54 3.95 4.55
CA GLY A 552 -14.18 3.86 3.24
C GLY A 552 -15.31 4.87 3.10
N TYR A 553 -16.36 4.46 2.39
CA TYR A 553 -17.58 5.25 2.22
C TYR A 553 -18.78 4.48 2.75
N ARG A 554 -19.69 5.20 3.42
CA ARG A 554 -21.04 4.68 3.68
C ARG A 554 -21.99 5.21 2.61
N LEU A 555 -22.99 4.43 2.20
CA LEU A 555 -24.03 4.98 1.35
C LEU A 555 -24.85 6.04 2.13
N PRO A 556 -25.27 7.14 1.46
CA PRO A 556 -26.18 8.13 2.04
C PRO A 556 -27.47 7.51 2.59
N TYR A 557 -28.19 8.28 3.41
CA TYR A 557 -29.44 7.80 4.03
C TYR A 557 -30.52 7.45 3.01
N LEU A 558 -30.63 8.22 1.92
CA LEU A 558 -31.56 7.96 0.83
C LEU A 558 -30.81 7.88 -0.50
N PRO A 559 -31.23 6.98 -1.41
CA PRO A 559 -30.80 7.03 -2.79
C PRO A 559 -31.31 8.32 -3.45
N THR A 560 -30.57 8.78 -4.45
CA THR A 560 -30.92 9.94 -5.27
C THR A 560 -32.08 9.61 -6.20
N GLU A 561 -32.09 8.42 -6.79
CA GLU A 561 -33.15 7.93 -7.69
C GLU A 561 -33.17 6.40 -7.69
N GLY A 562 -34.33 5.76 -7.45
CA GLY A 562 -34.43 4.31 -7.41
C GLY A 562 -33.44 3.69 -6.41
N ASN A 563 -32.52 2.86 -6.90
CA ASN A 563 -31.45 2.23 -6.12
C ASN A 563 -30.08 2.94 -6.28
N LEU A 564 -30.05 4.11 -6.93
CA LEU A 564 -28.82 4.86 -7.21
C LEU A 564 -28.50 5.82 -6.06
N TYR A 565 -27.31 5.69 -5.50
CA TYR A 565 -26.77 6.56 -4.45
C TYR A 565 -25.64 7.42 -5.02
N GLU A 566 -25.73 8.74 -4.82
CA GLU A 566 -24.59 9.64 -5.02
C GLU A 566 -23.74 9.71 -3.76
N VAL A 567 -22.51 9.16 -3.80
CA VAL A 567 -21.59 9.16 -2.67
C VAL A 567 -20.62 10.32 -2.77
N ARG A 568 -20.46 11.06 -1.68
CA ARG A 568 -19.60 12.26 -1.60
C ARG A 568 -18.43 12.05 -0.64
N ASN A 569 -17.40 12.89 -0.74
CA ASN A 569 -16.31 12.91 0.24
C ASN A 569 -16.81 13.13 1.69
N SER A 570 -17.96 13.78 1.85
CA SER A 570 -18.64 13.99 3.13
C SER A 570 -19.30 12.73 3.69
N ASP A 571 -19.48 11.69 2.86
CA ASP A 571 -19.93 10.35 3.26
C ASP A 571 -18.78 9.39 3.59
N ALA A 572 -17.53 9.87 3.52
CA ALA A 572 -16.39 9.09 3.95
C ALA A 572 -16.47 8.84 5.46
N HIS A 573 -16.15 7.60 5.86
CA HIS A 573 -16.48 7.13 7.19
C HIS A 573 -15.51 6.05 7.67
N ALA A 574 -15.38 5.93 8.99
CA ALA A 574 -14.62 4.90 9.67
C ALA A 574 -15.54 4.05 10.55
N TRP A 575 -15.34 2.74 10.53
CA TRP A 575 -16.09 1.77 11.33
C TRP A 575 -15.16 0.65 11.82
N VAL A 576 -15.74 -0.33 12.53
CA VAL A 576 -15.01 -1.49 13.05
C VAL A 576 -15.57 -2.76 12.44
N GLU A 577 -14.68 -3.67 12.10
CA GLU A 577 -15.05 -5.05 11.83
C GLU A 577 -14.52 -5.94 12.95
N VAL A 578 -15.37 -6.81 13.47
CA VAL A 578 -15.07 -7.71 14.58
C VAL A 578 -15.18 -9.15 14.08
N PHE A 579 -14.21 -9.98 14.44
CA PHE A 579 -14.16 -11.37 14.00
C PHE A 579 -14.87 -12.29 14.99
N PHE A 580 -15.81 -13.09 14.48
CA PHE A 580 -16.49 -14.15 15.21
C PHE A 580 -16.16 -15.49 14.57
N GLU A 581 -15.59 -16.42 15.34
CA GLU A 581 -15.40 -17.79 14.83
C GLU A 581 -16.75 -18.37 14.38
N GLY A 582 -16.75 -19.11 13.28
CA GLY A 582 -17.94 -19.65 12.61
C GLY A 582 -18.62 -18.70 11.62
N VAL A 583 -18.52 -17.38 11.81
CA VAL A 583 -19.18 -16.38 10.95
C VAL A 583 -18.16 -15.58 10.12
N GLY A 584 -17.05 -15.19 10.71
CA GLY A 584 -16.03 -14.33 10.12
C GLY A 584 -16.14 -12.88 10.61
N TRP A 585 -15.70 -11.94 9.76
CA TRP A 585 -15.76 -10.51 10.04
C TRP A 585 -17.19 -9.99 9.96
N VAL A 586 -17.60 -9.16 10.92
CA VAL A 586 -18.91 -8.51 11.01
C VAL A 586 -18.72 -7.02 11.30
N VAL A 587 -19.50 -6.16 10.64
CA VAL A 587 -19.46 -4.70 10.82
C VAL A 587 -20.17 -4.29 12.11
N PHE A 588 -19.53 -3.42 12.89
CA PHE A 588 -20.11 -2.70 14.02
C PHE A 588 -19.91 -1.19 13.83
N GLU A 589 -20.92 -0.41 14.18
CA GLU A 589 -20.98 1.03 14.00
C GLU A 589 -21.12 1.73 15.36
N PRO A 590 -20.02 2.17 15.99
CA PRO A 590 -20.06 2.81 17.30
C PRO A 590 -20.54 4.27 17.28
N THR A 591 -20.68 4.89 16.11
CA THR A 591 -21.03 6.32 16.02
C THR A 591 -22.54 6.53 16.11
N ALA A 592 -23.03 7.18 17.18
CA ALA A 592 -24.45 7.27 17.54
C ALA A 592 -25.47 7.46 16.39
N ILE A 593 -25.32 8.52 15.58
CA ILE A 593 -26.24 8.78 14.46
C ILE A 593 -26.20 7.66 13.41
N TYR A 594 -25.01 7.16 13.11
CA TYR A 594 -24.81 6.15 12.08
C TYR A 594 -25.23 4.77 12.59
N ASN A 595 -24.99 4.46 13.86
CA ASN A 595 -25.48 3.29 14.58
C ASN A 595 -27.00 3.16 14.43
N TYR A 596 -27.73 4.23 14.75
CA TYR A 596 -29.19 4.24 14.61
C TYR A 596 -29.61 3.88 13.18
N THR A 597 -29.03 4.54 12.18
CA THR A 597 -29.38 4.32 10.78
C THR A 597 -28.87 3.01 10.18
N PHE A 598 -27.90 2.35 10.83
CA PHE A 598 -27.38 1.05 10.44
C PHE A 598 -28.34 -0.07 10.87
N TYR A 599 -28.77 -0.04 12.14
CA TYR A 599 -29.71 -1.04 12.70
C TYR A 599 -31.20 -0.71 12.46
N ASN A 600 -31.52 0.47 11.95
CA ASN A 600 -32.90 0.85 11.61
C ASN A 600 -32.96 1.41 10.18
N PRO A 601 -32.65 0.60 9.15
CA PRO A 601 -32.68 1.04 7.77
C PRO A 601 -34.08 1.55 7.40
N GLY A 602 -34.16 2.75 6.83
CA GLY A 602 -35.42 3.41 6.46
C GLY A 602 -36.11 4.20 7.58
N SER A 603 -35.57 4.19 8.81
CA SER A 603 -36.05 5.03 9.91
C SER A 603 -35.30 6.36 9.98
N THR A 604 -36.03 7.46 10.14
CA THR A 604 -35.41 8.77 10.33
C THR A 604 -34.81 8.89 11.73
N PRO A 605 -33.54 9.33 11.88
CA PRO A 605 -32.95 9.50 13.20
C PRO A 605 -33.75 10.48 14.05
N PRO A 606 -33.91 10.20 15.35
CA PRO A 606 -34.53 11.13 16.27
C PRO A 606 -33.89 12.54 16.21
N PRO A 607 -34.67 13.63 16.38
CA PRO A 607 -34.16 14.99 16.26
C PRO A 607 -32.94 15.31 17.13
N TYR A 608 -32.78 14.65 18.28
CA TYR A 608 -31.62 14.87 19.16
C TYR A 608 -30.32 14.34 18.55
N LEU A 609 -30.33 13.23 17.80
CA LEU A 609 -29.15 12.72 17.08
C LEU A 609 -28.80 13.60 15.88
N LEU A 610 -29.82 14.12 15.18
CA LEU A 610 -29.63 15.08 14.09
C LEU A 610 -29.08 16.42 14.61
N GLN A 611 -29.48 16.85 15.80
CA GLN A 611 -28.95 18.06 16.43
C GLN A 611 -27.50 17.90 16.86
N GLN A 612 -27.06 16.71 17.29
CA GLN A 612 -25.65 16.47 17.64
C GLN A 612 -24.73 16.64 16.42
N THR A 613 -25.12 16.14 15.24
CA THR A 613 -24.33 16.33 14.01
C THR A 613 -24.37 17.77 13.48
N GLN A 614 -25.44 18.51 13.75
CA GLN A 614 -25.58 19.92 13.37
C GLN A 614 -24.93 20.90 14.36
N GLN A 615 -24.81 20.56 15.66
CA GLN A 615 -24.20 21.42 16.68
C GLN A 615 -22.68 21.52 16.59
N GLY A 616 -22.01 20.66 15.81
CA GLY A 616 -20.65 20.90 15.32
C GLY A 616 -20.53 22.16 14.43
N TYR A 617 -21.67 22.76 14.04
CA TYR A 617 -21.76 24.06 13.39
C TYR A 617 -22.36 25.13 14.32
N ARG A 618 -21.90 25.22 15.57
CA ARG A 618 -22.07 26.45 16.36
C ARG A 618 -20.84 27.35 16.16
N PRO A 619 -20.94 28.50 15.49
CA PRO A 619 -19.90 29.51 15.62
C PRO A 619 -19.89 29.92 17.09
N SER A 620 -18.88 29.46 17.84
CA SER A 620 -18.70 29.89 19.22
C SER A 620 -18.61 31.41 19.25
N ASN A 621 -19.47 32.04 20.05
CA ASN A 621 -19.38 33.45 20.41
C ASN A 621 -18.10 33.65 21.23
N TYR A 622 -16.96 33.71 20.54
CA TYR A 622 -15.72 34.20 21.09
C TYR A 622 -15.83 35.72 21.21
N GLN A 623 -15.90 36.23 22.45
CA GLN A 623 -15.71 37.66 22.70
C GLN A 623 -14.25 38.02 22.41
N PRO A 624 -13.99 38.99 21.52
CA PRO A 624 -12.62 39.35 21.16
C PRO A 624 -11.96 40.12 22.31
N GLY A 625 -10.96 39.50 22.93
CA GLY A 625 -9.90 40.25 23.61
C GLY A 625 -9.10 41.02 22.56
N ASN A 626 -9.08 42.34 22.71
CA ASN A 626 -8.47 43.30 21.78
C ASN A 626 -7.02 42.95 21.35
N SER A 627 -6.84 42.67 20.06
CA SER A 627 -5.65 43.09 19.31
C SER A 627 -6.00 43.32 17.84
N SER A 628 -6.11 44.60 17.51
CA SER A 628 -6.20 45.33 16.24
C SER A 628 -6.10 44.58 14.89
N GLY A 629 -7.23 44.58 14.16
CA GLY A 629 -7.40 44.81 12.71
C GLY A 629 -6.64 43.90 11.72
N THR A 630 -7.32 43.13 10.88
CA THR A 630 -8.14 43.66 9.76
C THR A 630 -9.22 42.66 9.30
N ASN A 631 -10.45 43.16 9.18
CA ASN A 631 -11.62 42.47 8.61
C ASN A 631 -11.43 42.14 7.13
N ARG A 632 -11.53 40.86 6.74
CA ARG A 632 -12.04 40.44 5.42
C ARG A 632 -12.84 39.13 5.53
N LYS A 633 -14.09 39.17 5.07
CA LYS A 633 -14.93 37.99 4.78
C LYS A 633 -14.24 37.12 3.70
N PRO A 634 -14.24 35.78 3.80
CA PRO A 634 -14.00 34.91 2.66
C PRO A 634 -15.33 34.65 1.94
N THR A 635 -15.43 35.16 0.72
CA THR A 635 -16.43 34.79 -0.29
C THR A 635 -16.08 33.40 -0.83
N MET A 636 -17.10 32.55 -1.05
CA MET A 636 -16.97 31.29 -1.81
C MET A 636 -16.49 31.55 -3.25
N PRO A 637 -15.88 30.53 -3.91
CA PRO A 637 -15.10 30.71 -5.12
C PRO A 637 -16.03 30.99 -6.32
N ASN A 638 -16.21 32.26 -6.64
CA ASN A 638 -16.46 32.64 -8.02
C ASN A 638 -15.12 32.54 -8.77
N GLU A 639 -15.18 31.93 -9.95
CA GLU A 639 -14.24 31.99 -11.07
C GLU A 639 -12.85 32.53 -10.72
N GLU A 640 -11.84 31.66 -10.78
CA GLU A 640 -10.43 31.96 -10.56
C GLU A 640 -10.04 33.34 -11.10
N THR A 641 -10.10 34.34 -10.23
CA THR A 641 -9.44 35.62 -10.47
C THR A 641 -7.98 35.40 -10.08
N PRO A 642 -7.03 35.64 -11.01
CA PRO A 642 -5.63 35.32 -10.79
C PRO A 642 -5.15 36.03 -9.53
N GLN A 643 -4.55 35.28 -8.60
CA GLN A 643 -3.97 35.83 -7.38
C GLN A 643 -3.07 37.04 -7.73
N PRO A 644 -3.05 38.12 -6.91
CA PRO A 644 -2.21 39.26 -7.18
C PRO A 644 -0.76 38.78 -7.24
N LEU A 645 -0.24 38.77 -8.45
CA LEU A 645 1.07 38.30 -8.82
C LEU A 645 2.08 38.92 -7.84
N ASN A 646 2.76 38.07 -7.05
CA ASN A 646 3.61 38.50 -5.94
C ASN A 646 4.61 39.52 -6.48
N ILE A 647 4.43 40.81 -6.13
CA ILE A 647 5.20 41.92 -6.71
C ILE A 647 6.69 41.69 -6.50
N ARG A 648 7.09 41.03 -5.42
CA ARG A 648 8.50 40.66 -5.19
C ARG A 648 9.00 39.63 -6.20
N LEU A 649 8.18 38.66 -6.59
CA LEU A 649 8.49 37.70 -7.65
C LEU A 649 8.56 38.38 -9.02
N ILE A 650 7.62 39.28 -9.33
CA ILE A 650 7.65 40.07 -10.58
C ILE A 650 8.90 40.94 -10.63
N LEU A 651 9.22 41.65 -9.55
CA LEU A 651 10.41 42.50 -9.47
C LEU A 651 11.68 41.68 -9.60
N THR A 652 11.70 40.46 -9.05
CA THR A 652 12.84 39.54 -9.18
C THR A 652 12.99 39.05 -10.62
N ILE A 653 11.88 38.65 -11.26
CA ILE A 653 11.89 38.24 -12.67
C ILE A 653 12.29 39.43 -13.55
N LEU A 654 11.76 40.63 -13.31
CA LEU A 654 12.13 41.85 -14.04
C LEU A 654 13.60 42.22 -13.83
N LEU A 655 14.14 42.04 -12.64
CA LEU A 655 15.54 42.35 -12.34
C LEU A 655 16.50 41.33 -12.99
N VAL A 656 16.15 40.04 -12.97
CA VAL A 656 16.90 38.99 -13.70
C VAL A 656 16.82 39.23 -15.21
N VAL A 657 15.63 39.58 -15.73
CA VAL A 657 15.41 39.94 -17.13
C VAL A 657 16.11 41.24 -17.51
N ALA A 658 16.37 42.16 -16.58
CA ALA A 658 17.10 43.41 -16.83
C ALA A 658 18.63 43.25 -16.77
N ILE A 659 19.15 42.38 -15.90
CA ILE A 659 20.59 42.11 -15.77
C ILE A 659 21.12 41.41 -17.02
N PHE A 660 20.34 40.52 -17.61
CA PHE A 660 20.76 39.76 -18.79
C PHE A 660 21.09 40.63 -20.04
N PRO A 661 20.23 41.56 -20.49
CA PRO A 661 20.55 42.48 -21.57
C PRO A 661 21.66 43.48 -21.18
N LEU A 662 21.79 43.82 -19.89
CA LEU A 662 22.90 44.66 -19.41
C LEU A 662 24.25 43.97 -19.65
N ILE A 663 24.38 42.69 -19.29
CA ILE A 663 25.60 41.89 -19.54
C ILE A 663 25.90 41.80 -21.05
N ILE A 664 24.88 41.52 -21.87
CA ILE A 664 25.01 41.48 -23.33
C ILE A 664 25.48 42.84 -23.88
N SER A 665 24.89 43.94 -23.42
CA SER A 665 25.23 45.29 -23.86
C SER A 665 26.66 45.69 -23.47
N LEU A 666 27.10 45.31 -22.27
CA LEU A 666 28.44 45.58 -21.77
C LEU A 666 29.49 44.82 -22.58
N ASN A 667 29.23 43.54 -22.89
CA ASN A 667 30.12 42.75 -23.74
C ASN A 667 30.22 43.29 -25.17
N LEU A 668 29.08 43.70 -25.76
CA LEU A 668 29.05 44.37 -27.06
C LEU A 668 29.86 45.68 -27.06
N LEU A 669 29.75 46.46 -25.99
CA LEU A 669 30.49 47.71 -25.83
C LEU A 669 32.00 47.45 -25.68
N ILE A 670 32.41 46.53 -24.80
CA ILE A 670 33.81 46.14 -24.60
C ILE A 670 34.42 45.67 -25.92
N ARG A 671 33.67 44.89 -26.71
CA ARG A 671 34.11 44.42 -28.02
C ARG A 671 34.30 45.55 -29.02
N LYS A 672 33.36 46.50 -29.10
CA LYS A 672 33.50 47.71 -29.93
C LYS A 672 34.73 48.52 -29.53
N ILE A 673 34.96 48.71 -28.23
CA ILE A 673 36.13 49.44 -27.72
C ILE A 673 37.43 48.72 -28.09
N LYS A 674 37.50 47.39 -27.92
CA LYS A 674 38.68 46.59 -28.29
C LYS A 674 38.98 46.68 -29.79
N LEU A 675 37.96 46.65 -30.65
CA LEU A 675 38.15 46.78 -32.10
C LEU A 675 38.64 48.17 -32.51
N LYS A 676 38.05 49.23 -31.94
CA LYS A 676 38.52 50.60 -32.16
C LYS A 676 39.97 50.78 -31.70
N ARG A 677 40.37 50.13 -30.59
CA ARG A 677 41.77 50.13 -30.14
C ARG A 677 42.71 49.45 -31.13
N ILE A 678 42.30 48.30 -31.70
CA ILE A 678 43.10 47.60 -32.73
C ILE A 678 43.21 48.44 -34.02
N TYR A 679 42.13 49.10 -34.44
CA TYR A 679 42.13 49.95 -35.63
C TYR A 679 43.03 51.18 -35.51
N LYS A 680 43.23 51.69 -34.28
CA LYS A 680 44.16 52.80 -34.00
C LYS A 680 45.64 52.41 -34.06
N LEU A 681 45.97 51.13 -34.16
CA LEU A 681 47.36 50.69 -34.35
C LEU A 681 47.85 51.04 -35.77
N ASN A 682 49.16 50.97 -35.97
CA ASN A 682 49.74 51.09 -37.31
C ASN A 682 49.15 50.00 -38.24
N ALA A 683 49.12 50.28 -39.56
CA ALA A 683 48.44 49.42 -40.53
C ALA A 683 48.87 47.95 -40.45
N ARG A 684 50.17 47.71 -40.31
CA ARG A 684 50.77 46.38 -40.20
C ARG A 684 50.30 45.62 -38.95
N GLU A 685 50.38 46.22 -37.77
CA GLU A 685 49.94 45.61 -36.51
C GLU A 685 48.43 45.39 -36.47
N CYS A 686 47.65 46.32 -37.03
CA CYS A 686 46.21 46.20 -37.14
C CYS A 686 45.82 44.94 -37.92
N VAL A 687 46.43 44.72 -39.10
CA VAL A 687 46.18 43.53 -39.93
C VAL A 687 46.54 42.24 -39.19
N ILE A 688 47.69 42.18 -38.54
CA ILE A 688 48.13 40.99 -37.78
C ILE A 688 47.16 40.69 -36.63
N LYS A 689 46.79 41.70 -35.83
CA LYS A 689 45.89 41.54 -34.67
C LYS A 689 44.46 41.19 -35.07
N LEU A 690 43.99 41.67 -36.21
CA LEU A 690 42.70 41.28 -36.77
C LEU A 690 42.74 39.83 -37.26
N PHE A 691 43.79 39.42 -37.96
CA PHE A 691 43.92 38.04 -38.42
C PHE A 691 43.98 37.03 -37.25
N GLU A 692 44.72 37.34 -36.18
CA GLU A 692 44.69 36.56 -34.92
C GLU A 692 43.26 36.40 -34.36
N LYS A 693 42.44 37.45 -34.45
CA LYS A 693 41.03 37.35 -34.07
C LYS A 693 40.25 36.44 -35.02
N TYR A 694 40.52 36.45 -36.32
CA TYR A 694 39.81 35.61 -37.30
C TYR A 694 40.06 34.14 -37.02
N LEU A 695 41.30 33.77 -36.70
CA LEU A 695 41.66 32.40 -36.31
C LEU A 695 40.91 31.93 -35.05
N LYS A 696 40.71 32.81 -34.06
CA LYS A 696 39.90 32.49 -32.86
C LYS A 696 38.45 32.19 -33.25
N HIS A 697 37.86 32.99 -34.15
CA HIS A 697 36.50 32.77 -34.63
C HIS A 697 36.36 31.49 -35.46
N LEU A 698 37.33 31.20 -36.34
CA LEU A 698 37.35 29.99 -37.15
C LEU A 698 37.54 28.71 -36.32
N LYS A 699 38.30 28.77 -35.21
CA LYS A 699 38.39 27.65 -34.26
C LYS A 699 37.02 27.29 -33.66
N ILE A 700 36.19 28.28 -33.33
CA ILE A 700 34.81 28.06 -32.82
C ILE A 700 33.92 27.46 -33.91
N LEU A 701 34.12 27.89 -35.15
CA LEU A 701 33.45 27.30 -36.31
C LEU A 701 33.90 25.85 -36.58
N LYS A 702 34.74 25.26 -35.71
CA LYS A 702 35.37 23.94 -35.85
C LYS A 702 36.23 23.84 -37.10
N LYS A 703 36.89 24.95 -37.46
CA LYS A 703 37.82 25.07 -38.58
C LYS A 703 39.19 25.59 -38.10
N PRO A 704 39.87 24.91 -37.17
CA PRO A 704 41.22 25.30 -36.76
C PRO A 704 42.21 25.16 -37.93
N VAL A 705 43.35 25.83 -37.80
CA VAL A 705 44.54 25.57 -38.62
C VAL A 705 45.04 24.16 -38.28
N LEU A 706 45.35 23.35 -39.29
CA LEU A 706 45.88 21.99 -39.10
C LEU A 706 47.41 22.02 -38.95
N ASP A 707 47.96 21.00 -38.31
CA ASP A 707 49.42 20.90 -38.11
C ASP A 707 50.14 20.83 -39.46
N GLY A 708 51.12 21.72 -39.66
CA GLY A 708 51.88 21.84 -40.90
C GLY A 708 51.21 22.64 -42.03
N GLU A 709 49.97 23.11 -41.84
CA GLU A 709 49.23 23.86 -42.86
C GLU A 709 49.74 25.31 -42.99
N THR A 710 50.12 25.71 -44.20
CA THR A 710 50.52 27.10 -44.47
C THR A 710 49.31 28.05 -44.45
N PRO A 711 49.51 29.37 -44.22
CA PRO A 711 48.39 30.32 -44.25
C PRO A 711 47.58 30.27 -45.56
N PHE A 712 48.24 30.09 -46.72
CA PHE A 712 47.56 30.03 -48.01
C PHE A 712 46.76 28.73 -48.20
N GLU A 713 47.30 27.58 -47.78
CA GLU A 713 46.57 26.30 -47.79
C GLU A 713 45.34 26.37 -46.87
N TYR A 714 45.52 26.94 -45.68
CA TYR A 714 44.43 27.20 -44.75
C TYR A 714 43.36 28.06 -45.39
N ALA A 715 43.74 29.15 -46.04
CA ALA A 715 42.77 30.07 -46.64
C ALA A 715 41.99 29.45 -47.80
N LYS A 716 42.66 28.70 -48.66
CA LYS A 716 42.02 27.95 -49.75
C LYS A 716 41.00 26.95 -49.21
N ARG A 717 41.32 26.28 -48.09
CA ARG A 717 40.40 25.36 -47.41
C ARG A 717 39.20 26.08 -46.80
N ILE A 718 39.39 27.25 -46.19
CA ILE A 718 38.29 28.08 -45.67
C ILE A 718 37.37 28.55 -46.80
N ASP A 719 37.92 28.99 -47.93
CA ASP A 719 37.16 29.44 -49.09
C ASP A 719 36.37 28.31 -49.74
N ALA A 720 36.95 27.11 -49.83
CA ALA A 720 36.24 25.91 -50.31
C ALA A 720 35.02 25.53 -49.44
N TYR A 721 35.05 25.85 -48.14
CA TYR A 721 33.87 25.66 -47.28
C TYR A 721 32.76 26.70 -47.53
N GLY A 722 33.03 27.77 -48.29
CA GLY A 722 32.04 28.80 -48.61
C GLY A 722 31.59 29.62 -47.40
N CYS A 723 32.35 29.63 -46.30
CA CYS A 723 31.92 30.25 -45.04
C CYS A 723 31.70 31.77 -45.14
N PHE A 724 32.34 32.42 -46.12
CA PHE A 724 32.34 33.87 -46.29
C PHE A 724 31.90 34.32 -47.69
N HIS A 725 31.36 33.42 -48.53
CA HIS A 725 30.92 33.77 -49.89
C HIS A 725 29.95 34.96 -49.89
N PRO A 726 30.11 35.97 -50.77
CA PRO A 726 31.03 36.03 -51.92
C PRO A 726 32.48 36.49 -51.62
N TYR A 727 32.83 36.76 -50.37
CA TYR A 727 34.16 37.25 -49.98
C TYR A 727 35.18 36.12 -49.82
N SER A 728 36.43 36.36 -50.24
CA SER A 728 37.51 35.37 -50.13
C SER A 728 38.38 35.63 -48.89
N PHE A 729 38.55 34.61 -48.07
CA PHE A 729 39.52 34.59 -46.98
C PHE A 729 40.96 34.55 -47.50
N SER A 730 41.19 34.03 -48.72
CA SER A 730 42.50 34.05 -49.38
C SER A 730 42.99 35.47 -49.68
N GLU A 731 42.11 36.40 -50.03
CA GLU A 731 42.44 37.82 -50.22
C GLU A 731 42.95 38.44 -48.91
N ILE A 732 42.25 38.18 -47.80
CA ILE A 732 42.64 38.65 -46.45
C ILE A 732 43.95 38.01 -45.98
N THR A 733 44.14 36.73 -46.31
CA THR A 733 45.36 35.99 -45.97
C THR A 733 46.57 36.53 -46.71
N THR A 734 46.40 36.98 -47.95
CA THR A 734 47.47 37.64 -48.72
C THR A 734 47.93 38.91 -48.02
N LEU A 735 47.01 39.73 -47.53
CA LEU A 735 47.33 40.94 -46.75
C LEU A 735 47.98 40.61 -45.40
N PHE A 736 47.56 39.53 -44.74
CA PHE A 736 48.21 39.05 -43.52
C PHE A 736 49.66 38.58 -43.78
N VAL A 737 49.89 37.79 -44.83
CA VAL A 737 51.23 37.31 -45.20
C VAL A 737 52.13 38.48 -45.59
N LYS A 738 51.60 39.45 -46.35
CA LYS A 738 52.29 40.72 -46.66
C LYS A 738 52.66 41.47 -45.37
N ALA A 739 51.72 41.63 -44.43
CA ALA A 739 51.96 42.33 -43.18
C ALA A 739 52.97 41.62 -42.26
N ARG A 740 52.98 40.28 -42.28
CA ARG A 740 53.77 39.46 -41.35
C ARG A 740 55.18 39.14 -41.85
N TYR A 741 55.36 38.94 -43.15
CA TYR A 741 56.57 38.36 -43.74
C TYR A 741 57.22 39.21 -44.85
N SER A 742 56.53 40.21 -45.41
CA SER A 742 57.10 41.10 -46.44
C SER A 742 57.73 42.36 -45.81
N GLN A 743 58.73 42.93 -46.49
CA GLN A 743 59.24 44.25 -46.16
C GLN A 743 58.36 45.39 -46.70
N GLN A 744 57.40 45.10 -47.59
CA GLN A 744 56.47 46.10 -48.12
C GLN A 744 55.56 46.68 -47.03
N GLU A 745 55.27 47.99 -47.12
CA GLU A 745 54.31 48.64 -46.24
C GLU A 745 52.87 48.24 -46.57
N ILE A 746 52.02 48.22 -45.53
CA ILE A 746 50.58 48.00 -45.66
C ILE A 746 49.92 49.37 -45.77
N THR A 747 49.13 49.59 -46.82
CA THR A 747 48.42 50.87 -47.00
C THR A 747 47.21 50.95 -46.05
N GLU A 748 46.74 52.17 -45.76
CA GLU A 748 45.52 52.33 -44.96
C GLU A 748 44.27 51.76 -45.68
N GLU A 749 44.25 51.73 -47.01
CA GLU A 749 43.20 51.05 -47.80
C GLU A 749 43.21 49.53 -47.57
N GLU A 750 44.40 48.90 -47.60
CA GLU A 750 44.55 47.46 -47.31
C GLU A 750 44.14 47.12 -45.87
N LYS A 751 44.47 47.99 -44.92
CA LYS A 751 44.03 47.87 -43.52
C LYS A 751 42.50 47.98 -43.42
N GLU A 752 41.88 48.86 -44.18
CA GLU A 752 40.42 49.04 -44.18
C GLU A 752 39.70 47.79 -44.72
N ILE A 753 40.23 47.17 -45.79
CA ILE A 753 39.72 45.91 -46.34
C ILE A 753 39.73 44.83 -45.26
N VAL A 754 40.86 44.65 -44.56
CA VAL A 754 40.96 43.66 -43.49
C VAL A 754 39.99 43.98 -42.36
N TYR A 755 39.88 45.24 -41.92
CA TYR A 755 38.97 45.66 -40.86
C TYR A 755 37.50 45.40 -41.20
N ASN A 756 37.07 45.74 -42.42
CA ASN A 756 35.70 45.55 -42.88
C ASN A 756 35.32 44.06 -43.00
N PHE A 757 36.29 43.22 -43.37
CA PHE A 757 36.09 41.77 -43.43
C PHE A 757 35.68 41.14 -42.09
N TYR A 758 36.04 41.76 -40.95
CA TYR A 758 35.68 41.24 -39.63
C TYR A 758 34.17 41.08 -39.45
N LYS A 759 33.36 41.96 -40.05
CA LYS A 759 31.89 41.85 -39.97
C LYS A 759 31.40 40.51 -40.51
N HIS A 760 31.96 40.03 -41.62
CA HIS A 760 31.60 38.75 -42.24
C HIS A 760 32.02 37.56 -41.37
N VAL A 761 33.19 37.64 -40.73
CA VAL A 761 33.67 36.64 -39.76
C VAL A 761 32.70 36.51 -38.58
N LEU A 762 32.21 37.64 -38.09
CA LEU A 762 31.27 37.69 -36.97
C LEU A 762 29.89 37.14 -37.36
N ASP A 763 29.39 37.48 -38.55
CA ASP A 763 28.10 37.01 -39.03
C ASP A 763 28.10 35.50 -39.25
N ALA A 764 29.17 34.94 -39.82
CA ALA A 764 29.35 33.50 -39.96
C ALA A 764 29.39 32.79 -38.59
N THR A 765 30.12 33.37 -37.62
CA THR A 765 30.23 32.80 -36.26
C THR A 765 28.90 32.86 -35.52
N ARG A 766 28.14 33.96 -35.67
CA ARG A 766 26.81 34.13 -35.09
C ARG A 766 25.80 33.11 -35.63
N LYS A 767 25.82 32.79 -36.93
CA LYS A 767 24.89 31.82 -37.53
C LYS A 767 25.03 30.40 -36.95
N LYS A 768 26.20 30.04 -36.43
CA LYS A 768 26.49 28.68 -35.92
C LYS A 768 26.31 28.54 -34.40
N LEU A 769 26.39 29.63 -33.63
CA LEU A 769 26.21 29.62 -32.18
C LEU A 769 24.80 30.06 -31.79
N LYS A 770 24.22 29.48 -30.71
CA LYS A 770 22.98 30.00 -30.11
C LYS A 770 23.19 31.48 -29.74
N PHE A 771 22.23 32.34 -30.06
CA PHE A 771 22.31 33.81 -29.94
C PHE A 771 22.92 34.26 -28.60
N ILE A 772 22.45 33.69 -27.49
CA ILE A 772 22.91 33.99 -26.13
C ILE A 772 24.39 33.68 -25.92
N TYR A 773 24.86 32.54 -26.42
CA TYR A 773 26.23 32.05 -26.20
C TYR A 773 27.26 32.90 -26.95
N PHE A 774 26.88 33.44 -28.12
CA PHE A 774 27.74 34.31 -28.92
C PHE A 774 28.05 35.64 -28.21
N PHE A 775 27.04 36.30 -27.63
CA PHE A 775 27.22 37.61 -27.01
C PHE A 775 27.72 37.57 -25.57
N THR A 776 27.60 36.45 -24.88
CA THR A 776 28.16 36.25 -23.53
C THR A 776 29.64 35.87 -23.57
N THR A 777 30.11 35.25 -24.66
CA THR A 777 31.47 34.69 -24.75
C THR A 777 32.45 35.53 -25.61
N PHE A 778 31.99 36.29 -26.62
CA PHE A 778 32.86 36.87 -27.67
C PHE A 778 32.78 38.38 -27.96
#